data_AF-A0A0B2WDB2-F1
#
_entry.id   AF-A0A0B2WDB2-F1
#
_cell.length_a   1.000
_cell.length_b   1.000
_cell.length_c   1.000
_cell.angle_alpha   90.00
_cell.angle_beta   90.00
_cell.angle_gamma   90.00
#
_symmetry.space_group_name_H-M   'P 1'
#
loop_
_entity.id
_entity.type
_entity.pdbx_description
1 polymer ?
#
loop_
_entity_poly.entity_id
_entity_poly.type
_entity_poly.pdbx_seq_one_letter_code
_entity_poly.pdbx_strand_id
1 'polypeptide(L)'
;MPKPRTKRGADREERKRKRRGEGEANDANHEKKRQRTDDESHQGDHQDYSTQEYPEYQQPQPGPGATEFFGMLADEEQEYFRRADEMLELNQFPTAEDRDLFLESVFKEIQGKELKVASSQSCSRLMERLIQLSSTTQKKNMFNAFGGHFLSLVQHRFASHCCETLFLRSAGVVTQELAGFTMDTKGASANQHQPEASMEELFLATLDELEGNLNFLIIDRFASHTMRVLLLVLSGRPLDDVSVKTLMKSKKKENISVAGSAAANEQNKGLRAVPGSFALAVQKIIADSTAGLDSTGLRVLARHPVGNPTLQLLLELDMTFNKTDTKSLEPSESELRSAPPTLLQLLLPGAPKSLSDPASEASEFINGMIYDQIGSRLLETLVAHCPGKIFKQLNHNFFLPRIEGYVRNDISCYPAIKVLNRIGKDDLVTAADKIAPTVPQLVSKTRYNVLRALFERCSARGINDRVKKLTRGLKEGCGSQPADLVTTLCHLSEPAKPKDEVTRAEYAVQSHGANLLTSLLSIPGPLKAVHESILALPAPQLVRLATTSMPTVTLLTTALSTPSQNSVFQKSLVATLSPHTAELSTSQFGHNLINAIAEVPSKGKDLSIPLHVKESTMQRLEAQETELRATWMGRSVWRTWKGDMWKTRRGDWKTWMRDIDARAAQPAALTDARGEGPMLDPTPKHTKKARG
;
A
#
# COMPACT_ATOMS: atom_id res chain seq x y z
N MET A 1 -41.16 -40.04 18.66
CA MET A 1 -41.34 -38.63 19.09
C MET A 1 -39.98 -37.92 19.03
N PRO A 2 -39.81 -36.85 18.23
CA PRO A 2 -38.55 -36.09 18.21
C PRO A 2 -38.50 -35.08 19.36
N LYS A 3 -37.31 -34.89 19.96
CA LYS A 3 -37.05 -34.00 21.10
C LYS A 3 -37.32 -32.51 20.77
N PRO A 4 -37.72 -31.68 21.76
CA PRO A 4 -38.04 -30.27 21.56
C PRO A 4 -36.78 -29.44 21.24
N ARG A 5 -36.90 -28.55 20.24
CA ARG A 5 -35.83 -27.61 19.81
C ARG A 5 -35.58 -26.56 20.89
N THR A 6 -34.33 -26.16 21.06
CA THR A 6 -33.90 -25.19 22.07
C THR A 6 -34.32 -23.75 21.72
N LYS A 7 -34.56 -22.95 22.77
CA LYS A 7 -35.06 -21.56 22.75
C LYS A 7 -34.29 -20.61 21.81
N ARG A 8 -32.99 -20.88 21.58
CA ARG A 8 -32.11 -20.12 20.66
C ARG A 8 -32.48 -20.26 19.18
N GLY A 9 -33.17 -21.34 18.79
CA GLY A 9 -33.62 -21.56 17.42
C GLY A 9 -34.87 -20.75 17.04
N ALA A 10 -35.76 -20.50 18.01
CA ALA A 10 -37.01 -19.76 17.80
C ALA A 10 -36.75 -18.25 17.60
N ASP A 11 -35.87 -17.66 18.42
CA ASP A 11 -35.53 -16.22 18.33
C ASP A 11 -34.82 -15.86 17.01
N ARG A 12 -34.09 -16.83 16.42
CA ARG A 12 -33.38 -16.63 15.14
C ARG A 12 -34.35 -16.65 13.95
N GLU A 13 -35.41 -17.46 14.01
CA GLU A 13 -36.47 -17.43 12.98
C GLU A 13 -37.36 -16.20 13.10
N GLU A 14 -37.68 -15.74 14.33
CA GLU A 14 -38.47 -14.52 14.51
C GLU A 14 -37.76 -13.28 13.94
N ARG A 15 -36.45 -13.17 14.13
CA ARG A 15 -35.62 -12.12 13.51
C ARG A 15 -35.54 -12.23 11.99
N LYS A 16 -35.57 -13.46 11.45
CA LYS A 16 -35.55 -13.71 9.99
C LYS A 16 -36.91 -13.39 9.35
N ARG A 17 -38.01 -13.56 10.09
CA ARG A 17 -39.38 -13.19 9.68
C ARG A 17 -39.61 -11.68 9.71
N LYS A 18 -39.12 -10.96 10.73
CA LYS A 18 -39.18 -9.49 10.80
C LYS A 18 -38.44 -8.80 9.64
N ARG A 19 -37.26 -9.32 9.25
CA ARG A 19 -36.49 -8.80 8.10
C ARG A 19 -37.12 -9.06 6.72
N ARG A 20 -38.07 -10.00 6.61
CA ARG A 20 -38.78 -10.26 5.34
C ARG A 20 -40.06 -9.44 5.19
N GLY A 21 -40.63 -8.92 6.29
CA GLY A 21 -41.84 -8.09 6.24
C GLY A 21 -41.60 -6.61 5.92
N GLU A 22 -40.37 -6.11 6.08
CA GLU A 22 -40.04 -4.68 5.86
C GLU A 22 -39.54 -4.39 4.42
N GLY A 23 -39.33 -5.42 3.60
CA GLY A 23 -38.84 -5.28 2.22
C GLY A 23 -39.91 -5.14 1.14
N GLU A 24 -41.19 -5.35 1.46
CA GLU A 24 -42.28 -5.39 0.46
C GLU A 24 -43.25 -4.19 0.53
N ALA A 25 -42.94 -3.15 1.33
CA ALA A 25 -43.84 -2.01 1.54
C ALA A 25 -43.41 -0.67 0.88
N ASN A 26 -42.32 -0.63 0.10
CA ASN A 26 -41.80 0.62 -0.46
C ASN A 26 -41.74 0.69 -2.00
N ASP A 27 -42.39 -0.23 -2.72
CA ASP A 27 -42.38 -0.26 -4.19
C ASP A 27 -43.68 0.30 -4.83
N ALA A 28 -44.18 1.42 -4.28
CA ALA A 28 -45.37 2.08 -4.82
C ALA A 28 -45.34 3.60 -4.60
N ASN A 29 -44.37 4.31 -5.19
CA ASN A 29 -44.59 5.68 -5.67
C ASN A 29 -43.41 6.20 -6.49
N HIS A 30 -43.46 5.97 -7.81
CA HIS A 30 -42.64 6.68 -8.78
C HIS A 30 -43.57 7.48 -9.70
N GLU A 31 -43.66 8.80 -9.50
CA GLU A 31 -44.01 9.73 -10.58
C GLU A 31 -43.34 11.12 -10.43
N LYS A 32 -42.78 11.56 -11.56
CA LYS A 32 -42.59 12.95 -12.05
C LYS A 32 -41.44 13.83 -11.49
N LYS A 33 -40.29 13.67 -12.14
CA LYS A 33 -39.45 14.71 -12.80
C LYS A 33 -39.56 16.15 -12.24
N ARG A 34 -38.49 16.64 -11.60
CA ARG A 34 -38.07 18.05 -11.66
C ARG A 34 -36.55 18.17 -11.70
N GLN A 35 -36.09 18.98 -12.65
CA GLN A 35 -34.72 19.31 -13.02
C GLN A 35 -34.23 20.49 -12.16
N ARG A 36 -32.99 20.46 -11.65
CA ARG A 36 -32.21 21.62 -11.15
C ARG A 36 -30.75 21.17 -10.91
N THR A 37 -29.83 21.51 -11.82
CA THR A 37 -28.86 22.64 -11.81
C THR A 37 -27.67 22.45 -10.89
N ASP A 38 -26.50 22.51 -11.53
CA ASP A 38 -25.14 22.42 -11.01
C ASP A 38 -24.88 23.21 -9.73
N ASP A 39 -24.05 22.65 -8.85
CA ASP A 39 -23.09 23.45 -8.09
C ASP A 39 -21.82 22.63 -7.78
N GLU A 40 -20.68 23.25 -8.11
CA GLU A 40 -19.34 22.69 -8.16
C GLU A 40 -18.74 22.52 -6.75
N SER A 41 -18.05 21.39 -6.50
CA SER A 41 -16.90 21.36 -5.57
C SER A 41 -16.06 20.08 -5.73
N HIS A 42 -14.99 20.20 -6.52
CA HIS A 42 -13.91 19.23 -6.61
C HIS A 42 -12.86 19.45 -5.50
N GLN A 43 -12.29 18.36 -4.94
CA GLN A 43 -10.83 18.11 -4.92
C GLN A 43 -10.37 16.88 -4.08
N GLY A 44 -9.68 15.95 -4.75
CA GLY A 44 -8.32 15.50 -4.36
C GLY A 44 -8.13 14.34 -3.36
N ASP A 45 -8.54 13.11 -3.70
CA ASP A 45 -7.66 11.92 -3.56
C ASP A 45 -8.27 10.70 -4.26
N HIS A 46 -7.48 10.02 -5.10
CA HIS A 46 -7.83 8.83 -5.89
C HIS A 46 -9.34 8.62 -6.12
N GLN A 47 -9.99 9.54 -6.83
CA GLN A 47 -11.41 9.40 -7.13
C GLN A 47 -11.62 8.26 -8.10
N ASP A 48 -12.63 7.46 -7.79
CA ASP A 48 -13.31 6.57 -8.71
C ASP A 48 -13.51 7.29 -10.04
N TYR A 49 -12.93 6.75 -11.10
CA TYR A 49 -13.65 6.83 -12.36
C TYR A 49 -14.89 5.96 -12.15
N SER A 50 -15.97 6.60 -11.70
CA SER A 50 -17.30 6.16 -12.06
C SER A 50 -17.27 6.05 -13.58
N THR A 51 -17.08 4.82 -14.05
CA THR A 51 -17.51 4.47 -15.40
C THR A 51 -18.99 4.75 -15.37
N GLN A 52 -19.39 5.93 -15.84
CA GLN A 52 -20.79 6.18 -16.19
C GLN A 52 -21.23 4.94 -16.95
N GLU A 53 -22.28 4.29 -16.44
CA GLU A 53 -23.00 3.27 -17.17
C GLU A 53 -23.40 3.91 -18.50
N TYR A 54 -22.59 3.65 -19.54
CA TYR A 54 -23.05 3.82 -20.89
C TYR A 54 -24.27 2.91 -21.00
N PRO A 55 -25.42 3.44 -21.45
CA PRO A 55 -26.61 2.63 -21.61
C PRO A 55 -26.24 1.44 -22.49
N GLU A 56 -26.79 0.27 -22.15
CA GLU A 56 -26.65 -1.00 -22.84
C GLU A 56 -27.17 -0.88 -24.29
N TYR A 57 -26.42 -0.16 -25.12
CA TYR A 57 -26.63 -0.08 -26.55
C TYR A 57 -25.83 -1.21 -27.17
N GLN A 58 -26.58 -2.11 -27.79
CA GLN A 58 -26.18 -3.15 -28.73
C GLN A 58 -24.74 -3.02 -29.21
N GLN A 59 -23.96 -4.04 -28.87
CA GLN A 59 -22.59 -4.27 -29.33
C GLN A 59 -22.40 -3.83 -30.79
N PRO A 60 -21.49 -2.89 -31.08
CA PRO A 60 -20.93 -2.80 -32.41
C PRO A 60 -20.07 -4.05 -32.64
N GLN A 61 -20.20 -4.63 -33.84
CA GLN A 61 -19.44 -5.72 -34.48
C GLN A 61 -18.07 -6.09 -33.87
N PRO A 62 -17.69 -7.38 -33.91
CA PRO A 62 -16.47 -7.88 -33.28
C PRO A 62 -15.23 -7.31 -33.97
N GLY A 63 -14.42 -6.58 -33.19
CA GLY A 63 -13.01 -6.37 -33.52
C GLY A 63 -12.22 -7.68 -33.45
N PRO A 64 -10.95 -7.70 -33.88
CA PRO A 64 -10.11 -8.89 -33.87
C PRO A 64 -9.80 -9.27 -32.41
N GLY A 65 -10.67 -10.08 -31.81
CA GLY A 65 -10.62 -10.40 -30.37
C GLY A 65 -11.92 -11.02 -29.88
N ALA A 66 -12.52 -11.94 -30.65
CA ALA A 66 -13.61 -12.76 -30.13
C ALA A 66 -13.07 -13.52 -28.92
N THR A 67 -13.59 -13.23 -27.72
CA THR A 67 -13.22 -13.94 -26.49
C THR A 67 -13.42 -15.42 -26.72
N GLU A 68 -12.33 -16.19 -26.66
CA GLU A 68 -12.37 -17.62 -26.89
C GLU A 68 -13.32 -18.27 -25.91
N PHE A 69 -14.21 -19.12 -26.42
CA PHE A 69 -15.22 -19.79 -25.62
C PHE A 69 -14.77 -21.22 -25.30
N PHE A 70 -14.45 -21.47 -24.02
CA PHE A 70 -13.94 -22.76 -23.55
C PHE A 70 -15.03 -23.80 -23.24
N GLY A 71 -16.30 -23.46 -23.48
CA GLY A 71 -17.46 -24.28 -23.11
C GLY A 71 -18.01 -23.96 -21.73
N MET A 72 -19.23 -24.44 -21.47
CA MET A 72 -19.87 -24.37 -20.15
C MET A 72 -19.52 -25.62 -19.32
N LEU A 73 -19.56 -25.45 -18.01
CA LEU A 73 -19.63 -26.56 -17.05
C LEU A 73 -21.06 -27.11 -17.04
N ALA A 74 -21.23 -28.41 -16.83
CA ALA A 74 -22.55 -28.98 -16.56
C ALA A 74 -23.08 -28.49 -15.20
N ASP A 75 -24.40 -28.52 -15.01
CA ASP A 75 -25.04 -28.02 -13.79
C ASP A 75 -24.52 -28.75 -12.54
N GLU A 76 -24.27 -30.06 -12.64
CA GLU A 76 -23.71 -30.85 -11.55
C GLU A 76 -22.26 -30.45 -11.21
N GLU A 77 -21.45 -30.15 -12.24
CA GLU A 77 -20.05 -29.73 -12.08
C GLU A 77 -19.99 -28.33 -11.47
N GLN A 78 -20.83 -27.41 -11.95
CA GLN A 78 -20.91 -26.06 -11.44
C GLN A 78 -21.32 -26.04 -9.96
N GLU A 79 -22.31 -26.85 -9.59
CA GLU A 79 -22.75 -26.96 -8.20
C GLU A 79 -21.71 -27.67 -7.32
N TYR A 80 -20.99 -28.67 -7.85
CA TYR A 80 -19.85 -29.28 -7.14
C TYR A 80 -18.77 -28.25 -6.83
N PHE A 81 -18.30 -27.49 -7.83
CA PHE A 81 -17.25 -26.50 -7.65
C PHE A 81 -17.70 -25.33 -6.76
N ARG A 82 -18.96 -24.90 -6.86
CA ARG A 82 -19.51 -23.89 -5.95
C ARG A 82 -19.48 -24.36 -4.49
N ARG A 83 -19.88 -25.60 -4.23
CA ARG A 83 -19.80 -26.19 -2.88
C ARG A 83 -18.36 -26.33 -2.39
N ALA A 84 -17.44 -26.68 -3.29
CA ALA A 84 -16.03 -26.76 -2.95
C ALA A 84 -15.44 -25.38 -2.57
N ASP A 85 -15.85 -24.33 -3.27
CA ASP A 85 -15.45 -22.95 -2.97
C ASP A 85 -15.93 -22.50 -1.59
N GLU A 86 -17.22 -22.72 -1.30
CA GLU A 86 -17.82 -22.41 0.00
C GLU A 86 -17.13 -23.15 1.15
N MET A 87 -16.76 -24.42 0.94
CA MET A 87 -16.07 -25.23 1.95
C MET A 87 -14.66 -24.71 2.24
N LEU A 88 -13.91 -24.32 1.21
CA LEU A 88 -12.57 -23.73 1.36
C LEU A 88 -12.61 -22.33 2.00
N GLU A 89 -13.62 -21.54 1.68
CA GLU A 89 -13.83 -20.22 2.28
C GLU A 89 -14.13 -20.32 3.78
N LEU A 90 -15.02 -21.24 4.16
CA LEU A 90 -15.40 -21.45 5.56
C LEU A 90 -14.28 -22.12 6.39
N ASN A 91 -13.40 -22.89 5.73
CA ASN A 91 -12.28 -23.62 6.33
C ASN A 91 -12.70 -24.46 7.57
N GLN A 92 -13.82 -25.17 7.46
CA GLN A 92 -14.39 -26.00 8.54
C GLN A 92 -13.97 -27.48 8.42
N PHE A 93 -12.70 -27.72 8.13
CA PHE A 93 -12.15 -29.08 8.07
C PHE A 93 -11.83 -29.59 9.48
N PRO A 94 -12.07 -30.87 9.79
CA PRO A 94 -11.74 -31.44 11.10
C PRO A 94 -10.23 -31.39 11.38
N THR A 95 -9.40 -31.64 10.36
CA THR A 95 -7.94 -31.61 10.42
C THR A 95 -7.34 -30.94 9.18
N ALA A 96 -6.03 -30.65 9.20
CA ALA A 96 -5.33 -30.11 8.04
C ALA A 96 -5.16 -31.18 6.95
N GLU A 97 -4.97 -32.42 7.35
CA GLU A 97 -4.85 -33.59 6.48
C GLU A 97 -6.15 -33.85 5.70
N ASP A 98 -7.32 -33.71 6.35
CA ASP A 98 -8.63 -33.81 5.67
C ASP A 98 -8.80 -32.73 4.60
N ARG A 99 -8.29 -31.52 4.86
CA ARG A 99 -8.30 -30.43 3.89
C ARG A 99 -7.42 -30.75 2.69
N ASP A 100 -6.24 -31.31 2.93
CA ASP A 100 -5.29 -31.63 1.86
C ASP A 100 -5.83 -32.77 0.97
N LEU A 101 -6.44 -33.81 1.57
CA LEU A 101 -7.16 -34.86 0.81
C LEU A 101 -8.34 -34.29 0.00
N PHE A 102 -9.08 -33.35 0.58
CA PHE A 102 -10.16 -32.66 -0.13
C PHE A 102 -9.61 -31.88 -1.33
N LEU A 103 -8.53 -31.12 -1.17
CA LEU A 103 -7.89 -30.39 -2.25
C LEU A 103 -7.43 -31.31 -3.37
N GLU A 104 -6.79 -32.45 -3.06
CA GLU A 104 -6.41 -33.46 -4.06
C GLU A 104 -7.61 -33.95 -4.88
N SER A 105 -8.75 -34.20 -4.22
CA SER A 105 -9.98 -34.60 -4.93
C SER A 105 -10.49 -33.52 -5.87
N VAL A 106 -10.45 -32.25 -5.45
CA VAL A 106 -10.89 -31.11 -6.27
C VAL A 106 -9.96 -30.89 -7.46
N PHE A 107 -8.64 -30.98 -7.27
CA PHE A 107 -7.66 -30.89 -8.37
C PHE A 107 -7.87 -31.98 -9.41
N LYS A 108 -8.18 -33.20 -8.97
CA LYS A 108 -8.49 -34.32 -9.89
C LYS A 108 -9.75 -34.06 -10.71
N GLU A 109 -10.78 -33.48 -10.11
CA GLU A 109 -12.05 -33.16 -10.80
C GLU A 109 -11.91 -31.99 -11.79
N ILE A 110 -10.98 -31.08 -11.54
CA ILE A 110 -10.69 -29.92 -12.41
C ILE A 110 -9.87 -30.31 -13.65
N GLN A 111 -9.18 -31.44 -13.63
CA GLN A 111 -8.29 -31.85 -14.71
C GLN A 111 -9.03 -31.93 -16.06
N GLY A 112 -8.56 -31.17 -17.05
CA GLY A 112 -9.20 -31.04 -18.36
C GLY A 112 -10.40 -30.06 -18.42
N LYS A 113 -10.71 -29.39 -17.31
CA LYS A 113 -11.79 -28.39 -17.17
C LYS A 113 -11.26 -27.03 -16.68
N GLU A 114 -9.95 -26.87 -16.59
CA GLU A 114 -9.26 -25.72 -16.00
C GLU A 114 -9.71 -24.40 -16.64
N LEU A 115 -9.72 -24.34 -17.97
CA LEU A 115 -10.11 -23.16 -18.74
C LEU A 115 -11.57 -22.77 -18.47
N LYS A 116 -12.49 -23.74 -18.46
CA LYS A 116 -13.91 -23.53 -18.15
C LYS A 116 -14.13 -22.98 -16.75
N VAL A 117 -13.42 -23.56 -15.77
CA VAL A 117 -13.50 -23.13 -14.37
C VAL A 117 -12.95 -21.71 -14.21
N ALA A 118 -11.80 -21.41 -14.83
CA ALA A 118 -11.16 -20.09 -14.78
C ALA A 118 -12.00 -19.00 -15.47
N SER A 119 -12.70 -19.33 -16.57
CA SER A 119 -13.57 -18.40 -17.29
C SER A 119 -15.00 -18.33 -16.75
N SER A 120 -15.36 -19.11 -15.72
CA SER A 120 -16.71 -19.12 -15.15
C SER A 120 -16.90 -18.05 -14.08
N GLN A 121 -18.02 -17.31 -14.15
CA GLN A 121 -18.40 -16.32 -13.12
C GLN A 121 -18.54 -16.92 -11.72
N SER A 122 -19.05 -18.16 -11.64
CA SER A 122 -19.34 -18.84 -10.38
C SER A 122 -18.12 -19.58 -9.83
N CYS A 123 -17.21 -20.04 -10.70
CA CYS A 123 -16.13 -20.94 -10.32
C CYS A 123 -14.72 -20.32 -10.40
N SER A 124 -14.54 -19.14 -11.00
CA SER A 124 -13.21 -18.51 -11.08
C SER A 124 -12.60 -18.22 -9.70
N ARG A 125 -13.44 -17.92 -8.71
CA ARG A 125 -13.02 -17.72 -7.31
C ARG A 125 -12.40 -18.99 -6.71
N LEU A 126 -12.98 -20.15 -7.01
CA LEU A 126 -12.42 -21.44 -6.62
C LEU A 126 -11.04 -21.61 -7.24
N MET A 127 -10.89 -21.33 -8.54
CA MET A 127 -9.60 -21.41 -9.23
C MET A 127 -8.55 -20.52 -8.55
N GLU A 128 -8.88 -19.28 -8.23
CA GLU A 128 -7.97 -18.40 -7.49
C GLU A 128 -7.58 -18.98 -6.12
N ARG A 129 -8.52 -19.53 -5.35
CA ARG A 129 -8.21 -20.18 -4.05
C ARG A 129 -7.32 -21.42 -4.22
N LEU A 130 -7.57 -22.23 -5.23
CA LEU A 130 -6.76 -23.42 -5.52
C LEU A 130 -5.33 -23.04 -5.90
N ILE A 131 -5.14 -22.03 -6.75
CA ILE A 131 -3.81 -21.49 -7.09
C ILE A 131 -3.07 -21.03 -5.83
N GLN A 132 -3.77 -20.36 -4.90
CA GLN A 132 -3.18 -19.89 -3.64
C GLN A 132 -2.70 -21.01 -2.71
N LEU A 133 -3.24 -22.22 -2.86
CA LEU A 133 -2.89 -23.41 -2.07
C LEU A 133 -2.05 -24.42 -2.84
N SER A 134 -1.81 -24.18 -4.14
CA SER A 134 -1.16 -25.14 -5.03
C SER A 134 0.32 -25.37 -4.66
N SER A 135 0.78 -26.63 -4.78
CA SER A 135 2.20 -26.99 -4.80
C SER A 135 2.90 -26.47 -6.06
N THR A 136 4.23 -26.58 -6.14
CA THR A 136 4.98 -26.19 -7.35
C THR A 136 4.52 -26.96 -8.59
N THR A 137 4.41 -28.28 -8.50
CA THR A 137 3.92 -29.14 -9.60
C THR A 137 2.51 -28.77 -10.03
N GLN A 138 1.60 -28.49 -9.09
CA GLN A 138 0.23 -28.06 -9.41
C GLN A 138 0.22 -26.71 -10.15
N LYS A 139 1.08 -25.76 -9.76
CA LYS A 139 1.22 -24.48 -10.48
C LYS A 139 1.73 -24.71 -11.91
N LYS A 140 2.76 -25.54 -12.10
CA LYS A 140 3.30 -25.87 -13.43
C LYS A 140 2.26 -26.54 -14.32
N ASN A 141 1.48 -27.47 -13.78
CA ASN A 141 0.34 -28.07 -14.48
C ASN A 141 -0.70 -27.03 -14.89
N MET A 142 -0.97 -26.05 -14.03
CA MET A 142 -1.90 -24.95 -14.35
C MET A 142 -1.38 -24.06 -15.49
N PHE A 143 -0.07 -23.75 -15.51
CA PHE A 143 0.55 -23.05 -16.64
C PHE A 143 0.39 -23.83 -17.94
N ASN A 144 0.64 -25.14 -17.92
CA ASN A 144 0.47 -25.99 -19.09
C ASN A 144 -0.98 -26.07 -19.55
N ALA A 145 -1.94 -26.14 -18.62
CA ALA A 145 -3.37 -26.15 -18.95
C ALA A 145 -3.87 -24.81 -19.53
N PHE A 146 -3.23 -23.70 -19.17
CA PHE A 146 -3.54 -22.36 -19.70
C PHE A 146 -2.75 -22.03 -20.97
N GLY A 147 -1.68 -22.77 -21.26
CA GLY A 147 -0.79 -22.54 -22.39
C GLY A 147 -1.53 -22.62 -23.72
N GLY A 148 -1.26 -21.67 -24.61
CA GLY A 148 -1.96 -21.51 -25.89
C GLY A 148 -3.24 -20.67 -25.80
N HIS A 149 -3.65 -20.30 -24.58
CA HIS A 149 -4.87 -19.53 -24.32
C HIS A 149 -4.64 -18.29 -23.46
N PHE A 150 -3.42 -18.02 -22.97
CA PHE A 150 -3.11 -16.85 -22.17
C PHE A 150 -3.58 -15.54 -22.81
N LEU A 151 -3.43 -15.35 -24.12
CA LEU A 151 -3.89 -14.12 -24.79
C LEU A 151 -5.38 -13.88 -24.56
N SER A 152 -6.21 -14.93 -24.66
CA SER A 152 -7.64 -14.85 -24.38
C SER A 152 -7.92 -14.68 -22.87
N LEU A 153 -7.24 -15.46 -22.03
CA LEU A 153 -7.46 -15.49 -20.59
C LEU A 153 -7.12 -14.15 -19.92
N VAL A 154 -6.03 -13.49 -20.31
CA VAL A 154 -5.63 -12.20 -19.70
C VAL A 154 -6.61 -11.07 -20.02
N GLN A 155 -7.34 -11.17 -21.13
CA GLN A 155 -8.38 -10.22 -21.54
C GLN A 155 -9.76 -10.58 -20.96
N HIS A 156 -9.91 -11.75 -20.33
CA HIS A 156 -11.20 -12.22 -19.85
C HIS A 156 -11.53 -11.71 -18.46
N ARG A 157 -12.75 -11.17 -18.26
CA ARG A 157 -13.24 -10.55 -17.01
C ARG A 157 -13.10 -11.35 -15.70
N PHE A 158 -12.91 -12.67 -15.80
CA PHE A 158 -12.77 -13.60 -14.67
C PHE A 158 -11.39 -14.28 -14.70
N ALA A 159 -11.06 -14.96 -15.81
CA ALA A 159 -9.79 -15.64 -15.97
C ALA A 159 -8.55 -14.74 -15.88
N SER A 160 -8.65 -13.42 -16.14
CA SER A 160 -7.54 -12.50 -15.95
C SER A 160 -7.06 -12.51 -14.50
N HIS A 161 -7.99 -12.59 -13.53
CA HIS A 161 -7.67 -12.68 -12.12
C HIS A 161 -7.03 -14.03 -11.72
N CYS A 162 -7.42 -15.12 -12.40
CA CYS A 162 -6.76 -16.41 -12.25
C CYS A 162 -5.31 -16.32 -12.74
N CYS A 163 -5.06 -15.66 -13.89
CA CYS A 163 -3.72 -15.42 -14.41
C CYS A 163 -2.89 -14.55 -13.45
N GLU A 164 -3.43 -13.42 -12.96
CA GLU A 164 -2.77 -12.58 -11.96
C GLU A 164 -2.33 -13.41 -10.74
N THR A 165 -3.25 -14.23 -10.21
CA THR A 165 -3.00 -15.06 -9.03
C THR A 165 -1.96 -16.13 -9.31
N LEU A 166 -2.01 -16.79 -10.49
CA LEU A 166 -1.03 -17.79 -10.92
C LEU A 166 0.36 -17.18 -11.02
N PHE A 167 0.50 -16.02 -11.67
CA PHE A 167 1.77 -15.35 -11.84
C PHE A 167 2.35 -14.90 -10.50
N LEU A 168 1.55 -14.28 -9.63
CA LEU A 168 2.00 -13.84 -8.31
C LEU A 168 2.44 -15.01 -7.42
N ARG A 169 1.66 -16.09 -7.40
CA ARG A 169 1.96 -17.25 -6.55
C ARG A 169 3.12 -18.08 -7.08
N SER A 170 3.46 -17.96 -8.36
CA SER A 170 4.58 -18.67 -8.99
C SER A 170 5.89 -17.88 -8.99
N ALA A 171 5.83 -16.58 -8.68
CA ALA A 171 6.97 -15.68 -8.68
C ALA A 171 8.14 -16.13 -7.78
N GLY A 172 7.84 -16.71 -6.62
CA GLY A 172 8.83 -17.21 -5.65
C GLY A 172 9.43 -18.56 -6.05
N VAL A 173 8.71 -19.35 -6.85
CA VAL A 173 9.21 -20.63 -7.38
C VAL A 173 10.39 -20.38 -8.32
N VAL A 174 10.31 -19.35 -9.18
CA VAL A 174 11.42 -18.96 -10.05
C VAL A 174 12.68 -18.67 -9.24
N THR A 175 12.55 -17.94 -8.12
CA THR A 175 13.69 -17.62 -7.25
C THR A 175 14.28 -18.87 -6.59
N GLN A 176 13.44 -19.86 -6.24
CA GLN A 176 13.90 -21.12 -5.66
C GLN A 176 14.65 -21.99 -6.68
N GLU A 177 14.09 -22.14 -7.88
CA GLU A 177 14.72 -22.90 -8.96
C GLU A 177 16.05 -22.27 -9.36
N LEU A 178 16.12 -20.93 -9.44
CA LEU A 178 17.37 -20.19 -9.70
C LEU A 178 18.44 -20.44 -8.62
N ALA A 179 18.04 -20.60 -7.37
CA ALA A 179 18.94 -20.91 -6.26
C ALA A 179 19.32 -22.41 -6.17
N GLY A 180 18.91 -23.24 -7.15
CA GLY A 180 19.17 -24.67 -7.18
C GLY A 180 18.30 -25.49 -6.23
N PHE A 181 17.26 -24.89 -5.63
CA PHE A 181 16.27 -25.62 -4.84
C PHE A 181 15.20 -26.20 -5.76
N THR A 182 15.50 -27.35 -6.38
CA THR A 182 14.46 -28.21 -6.94
C THR A 182 13.85 -29.01 -5.80
N MET A 183 12.59 -28.75 -5.43
CA MET A 183 11.90 -29.61 -4.48
C MET A 183 11.82 -31.02 -5.08
N ASP A 184 12.52 -31.97 -4.46
CA ASP A 184 12.39 -33.39 -4.75
C ASP A 184 10.90 -33.76 -4.71
N THR A 185 10.40 -34.27 -5.83
CA THR A 185 9.06 -34.81 -6.01
C THR A 185 8.86 -36.03 -5.12
N LYS A 186 8.71 -35.84 -3.81
CA LYS A 186 8.22 -36.88 -2.90
C LYS A 186 6.73 -37.09 -3.16
N GLY A 187 6.41 -37.86 -4.20
CA GLY A 187 5.05 -38.28 -4.52
C GLY A 187 4.78 -38.75 -5.95
N ALA A 188 5.71 -38.60 -6.90
CA ALA A 188 5.48 -39.06 -8.27
C ALA A 188 5.77 -40.57 -8.39
N SER A 189 4.72 -41.37 -8.60
CA SER A 189 4.83 -42.74 -9.11
C SER A 189 5.77 -42.77 -10.32
N ALA A 190 6.67 -43.75 -10.36
CA ALA A 190 7.87 -43.85 -11.19
C ALA A 190 7.68 -43.90 -12.73
N ASN A 191 6.59 -43.36 -13.30
CA ASN A 191 6.21 -43.57 -14.70
C ASN A 191 6.01 -42.32 -15.58
N GLN A 192 6.43 -41.12 -15.17
CA GLN A 192 6.44 -39.93 -16.04
C GLN A 192 7.77 -39.17 -15.93
N HIS A 193 8.79 -39.66 -16.63
CA HIS A 193 10.01 -38.89 -16.92
C HIS A 193 9.83 -38.08 -18.22
N GLN A 194 8.97 -37.07 -18.19
CA GLN A 194 9.19 -35.91 -19.06
C GLN A 194 9.93 -34.85 -18.24
N PRO A 195 10.98 -34.21 -18.78
CA PRO A 195 11.60 -33.08 -18.10
C PRO A 195 10.54 -32.00 -17.94
N GLU A 196 10.08 -31.77 -16.72
CA GLU A 196 9.10 -30.75 -16.40
C GLU A 196 9.77 -29.38 -16.64
N ALA A 197 9.19 -28.55 -17.52
CA ALA A 197 9.70 -27.21 -17.79
C ALA A 197 9.93 -26.43 -16.49
N SER A 198 11.01 -25.67 -16.45
CA SER A 198 11.26 -24.74 -15.33
C SER A 198 10.16 -23.68 -15.27
N MET A 199 9.93 -23.12 -14.09
CA MET A 199 9.00 -22.00 -13.94
C MET A 199 9.46 -20.78 -14.76
N GLU A 200 10.77 -20.59 -14.92
CA GLU A 200 11.33 -19.59 -15.83
C GLU A 200 10.83 -19.79 -17.27
N GLU A 201 10.98 -20.99 -17.83
CA GLU A 201 10.54 -21.33 -19.19
C GLU A 201 9.03 -21.16 -19.36
N LEU A 202 8.22 -21.52 -18.35
CA LEU A 202 6.77 -21.35 -18.40
C LEU A 202 6.38 -19.86 -18.48
N PHE A 203 7.03 -18.98 -17.73
CA PHE A 203 6.82 -17.54 -17.84
C PHE A 203 7.23 -17.01 -19.22
N LEU A 204 8.38 -17.45 -19.76
CA LEU A 204 8.84 -17.02 -21.08
C LEU A 204 7.88 -17.49 -22.18
N ALA A 205 7.41 -18.73 -22.13
CA ALA A 205 6.41 -19.27 -23.06
C ALA A 205 5.09 -18.48 -23.00
N THR A 206 4.64 -18.07 -21.80
CA THR A 206 3.49 -17.16 -21.68
C THR A 206 3.75 -15.82 -22.37
N LEU A 207 4.95 -15.25 -22.26
CA LEU A 207 5.28 -13.97 -22.90
C LEU A 207 5.34 -14.08 -24.43
N ASP A 208 5.87 -15.18 -24.95
CA ASP A 208 5.89 -15.48 -26.38
C ASP A 208 4.47 -15.54 -26.96
N GLU A 209 3.50 -16.07 -26.21
CA GLU A 209 2.09 -16.09 -26.61
C GLU A 209 1.45 -14.68 -26.69
N LEU A 210 1.90 -13.75 -25.84
CA LEU A 210 1.39 -12.38 -25.80
C LEU A 210 2.08 -11.46 -26.82
N GLU A 211 3.13 -11.95 -27.48
CA GLU A 211 3.88 -11.20 -28.48
C GLU A 211 2.98 -10.72 -29.63
N GLY A 212 3.32 -9.57 -30.21
CA GLY A 212 2.53 -8.91 -31.25
C GLY A 212 1.26 -8.19 -30.76
N ASN A 213 0.79 -8.48 -29.54
CA ASN A 213 -0.44 -7.89 -28.99
C ASN A 213 -0.18 -6.89 -27.85
N LEU A 214 1.07 -6.72 -27.42
CA LEU A 214 1.44 -5.94 -26.23
C LEU A 214 0.92 -4.49 -26.24
N ASN A 215 0.98 -3.80 -27.38
CA ASN A 215 0.42 -2.44 -27.57
C ASN A 215 -1.06 -2.34 -27.17
N PHE A 216 -1.84 -3.37 -27.49
CA PHE A 216 -3.26 -3.43 -27.17
C PHE A 216 -3.48 -3.85 -25.70
N LEU A 217 -2.73 -4.84 -25.21
CA LEU A 217 -2.91 -5.36 -23.86
C LEU A 217 -2.64 -4.33 -22.76
N ILE A 218 -1.72 -3.38 -22.99
CA ILE A 218 -1.43 -2.33 -22.00
C ILE A 218 -2.58 -1.33 -21.81
N ILE A 219 -3.49 -1.20 -22.79
CA ILE A 219 -4.69 -0.33 -22.71
C ILE A 219 -5.98 -1.10 -22.47
N ASP A 220 -5.97 -2.43 -22.55
CA ASP A 220 -7.14 -3.27 -22.28
C ASP A 220 -7.53 -3.23 -20.80
N ARG A 221 -8.84 -3.20 -20.55
CA ARG A 221 -9.41 -3.01 -19.20
C ARG A 221 -9.08 -4.16 -18.23
N PHE A 222 -8.81 -5.36 -18.74
CA PHE A 222 -8.49 -6.54 -17.94
C PHE A 222 -7.00 -6.87 -18.07
N ALA A 223 -6.50 -7.00 -19.30
CA ALA A 223 -5.13 -7.45 -19.55
C ALA A 223 -4.08 -6.47 -19.03
N SER A 224 -4.35 -5.16 -18.98
CA SER A 224 -3.41 -4.18 -18.43
C SER A 224 -3.05 -4.46 -16.96
N HIS A 225 -3.96 -5.06 -16.18
CA HIS A 225 -3.65 -5.50 -14.81
C HIS A 225 -2.66 -6.66 -14.84
N THR A 226 -2.94 -7.68 -15.65
CA THR A 226 -2.08 -8.85 -15.82
C THR A 226 -0.70 -8.48 -16.36
N MET A 227 -0.61 -7.53 -17.30
CA MET A 227 0.67 -7.01 -17.79
C MET A 227 1.50 -6.35 -16.69
N ARG A 228 0.86 -5.54 -15.83
CA ARG A 228 1.55 -4.97 -14.66
C ARG A 228 2.03 -6.06 -13.70
N VAL A 229 1.24 -7.13 -13.51
CA VAL A 229 1.66 -8.29 -12.69
C VAL A 229 2.89 -8.96 -13.28
N LEU A 230 2.88 -9.28 -14.58
CA LEU A 230 4.02 -9.88 -15.27
C LEU A 230 5.28 -9.01 -15.10
N LEU A 231 5.20 -7.72 -15.39
CA LEU A 231 6.32 -6.78 -15.22
C LEU A 231 6.87 -6.75 -13.78
N LEU A 232 6.01 -6.82 -12.76
CA LEU A 232 6.43 -6.90 -11.35
C LEU A 232 7.08 -8.24 -11.01
N VAL A 233 6.55 -9.33 -11.55
CA VAL A 233 7.13 -10.67 -11.38
C VAL A 233 8.52 -10.73 -11.99
N LEU A 234 8.64 -10.32 -13.26
CA LEU A 234 9.86 -10.33 -14.05
C LEU A 234 10.96 -9.42 -13.47
N SER A 235 10.57 -8.27 -12.90
CA SER A 235 11.53 -7.33 -12.30
C SER A 235 12.00 -7.70 -10.87
N GLY A 236 11.49 -8.80 -10.29
CA GLY A 236 11.91 -9.25 -8.95
C GLY A 236 11.50 -8.33 -7.80
N ARG A 237 10.61 -7.36 -8.04
CA ARG A 237 10.21 -6.37 -7.04
C ARG A 237 9.35 -6.99 -5.92
N PRO A 238 9.34 -6.39 -4.71
CA PRO A 238 8.48 -6.84 -3.63
C PRO A 238 7.00 -6.73 -4.01
N LEU A 239 6.28 -7.84 -3.92
CA LEU A 239 4.88 -7.92 -4.34
C LEU A 239 3.92 -7.39 -3.26
N ASP A 240 4.41 -7.17 -2.04
CA ASP A 240 3.67 -6.72 -0.89
C ASP A 240 3.78 -5.21 -0.61
N ASP A 241 4.61 -4.49 -1.36
CA ASP A 241 4.78 -3.04 -1.24
C ASP A 241 3.47 -2.28 -1.49
N VAL A 242 3.27 -1.20 -0.74
CA VAL A 242 2.05 -0.39 -0.82
C VAL A 242 1.89 0.26 -2.20
N SER A 243 2.99 0.72 -2.81
CA SER A 243 3.00 1.27 -4.17
C SER A 243 2.60 0.22 -5.20
N VAL A 244 3.11 -1.00 -5.06
CA VAL A 244 2.81 -2.15 -5.91
C VAL A 244 1.35 -2.57 -5.77
N LYS A 245 0.82 -2.64 -4.55
CA LYS A 245 -0.61 -2.93 -4.30
C LYS A 245 -1.54 -1.90 -4.93
N THR A 246 -1.20 -0.62 -4.86
CA THR A 246 -1.98 0.45 -5.52
C THR A 246 -1.92 0.35 -7.04
N LEU A 247 -0.77 -0.06 -7.58
CA LEU A 247 -0.57 -0.23 -9.01
C LEU A 247 -1.29 -1.48 -9.56
N MET A 248 -1.50 -2.52 -8.76
CA MET A 248 -2.14 -3.77 -9.20
C MET A 248 -3.66 -3.80 -9.00
N LYS A 249 -4.16 -3.21 -7.89
CA LYS A 249 -5.57 -3.39 -7.50
C LYS A 249 -6.52 -2.55 -8.34
N SER A 250 -7.39 -3.21 -9.09
CA SER A 250 -8.67 -2.59 -9.47
C SER A 250 -9.46 -2.28 -8.21
N LYS A 251 -9.99 -1.06 -8.09
CA LYS A 251 -10.77 -0.63 -6.90
C LYS A 251 -12.01 -1.49 -6.64
N LYS A 252 -12.50 -2.21 -7.67
CA LYS A 252 -13.65 -3.12 -7.62
C LYS A 252 -13.27 -4.58 -7.34
N LYS A 253 -11.97 -4.92 -7.22
CA LYS A 253 -11.52 -6.30 -7.01
C LYS A 253 -11.82 -6.76 -5.59
N GLU A 254 -12.58 -7.85 -5.47
CA GLU A 254 -12.79 -8.58 -4.22
C GLU A 254 -11.49 -9.26 -3.78
N ASN A 255 -11.14 -9.18 -2.49
CA ASN A 255 -9.93 -9.81 -1.98
C ASN A 255 -10.21 -11.27 -1.59
N ILE A 256 -9.87 -12.21 -2.48
CA ILE A 256 -10.09 -13.64 -2.24
C ILE A 256 -9.01 -14.16 -1.29
N SER A 257 -9.41 -14.46 -0.06
CA SER A 257 -8.54 -15.07 0.96
C SER A 257 -8.89 -16.54 1.19
N VAL A 258 -7.88 -17.35 1.48
CA VAL A 258 -8.04 -18.74 1.92
C VAL A 258 -7.06 -19.07 3.04
N ALA A 259 -7.50 -19.87 4.00
CA ALA A 259 -6.68 -20.28 5.14
C ALA A 259 -5.43 -21.04 4.67
N GLY A 260 -4.25 -20.71 5.22
CA GLY A 260 -2.97 -21.26 4.80
C GLY A 260 -2.27 -20.48 3.67
N SER A 261 -2.98 -19.58 2.97
CA SER A 261 -2.37 -18.83 1.86
C SER A 261 -1.22 -17.90 2.28
N ALA A 262 -1.30 -17.30 3.48
CA ALA A 262 -0.24 -16.42 3.97
C ALA A 262 1.09 -17.17 4.18
N ALA A 263 1.03 -18.42 4.66
CA ALA A 263 2.21 -19.28 4.78
C ALA A 263 2.71 -19.71 3.40
N ALA A 264 1.81 -20.09 2.50
CA ALA A 264 2.16 -20.45 1.12
C ALA A 264 2.80 -19.30 0.33
N ASN A 265 2.51 -18.04 0.68
CA ASN A 265 3.06 -16.85 0.02
C ASN A 265 4.30 -16.26 0.73
N GLU A 266 4.85 -16.92 1.74
CA GLU A 266 6.01 -16.42 2.49
C GLU A 266 7.23 -16.18 1.61
N GLN A 267 7.42 -17.04 0.60
CA GLN A 267 8.51 -17.00 -0.36
C GLN A 267 8.47 -15.76 -1.28
N ASN A 268 7.33 -15.09 -1.36
CA ASN A 268 7.12 -13.90 -2.18
C ASN A 268 7.30 -12.57 -1.41
N LYS A 269 7.71 -12.64 -0.14
CA LYS A 269 7.94 -11.43 0.68
C LYS A 269 9.30 -10.81 0.35
N GLY A 270 9.32 -9.50 0.12
CA GLY A 270 10.56 -8.76 -0.12
C GLY A 270 11.12 -8.89 -1.53
N LEU A 271 12.38 -8.46 -1.71
CA LEU A 271 13.06 -8.44 -3.01
C LEU A 271 13.41 -9.86 -3.44
N ARG A 272 13.11 -10.20 -4.70
CA ARG A 272 13.33 -11.53 -5.28
C ARG A 272 14.45 -11.51 -6.30
N ALA A 273 15.34 -12.49 -6.25
CA ALA A 273 16.29 -12.73 -7.32
C ALA A 273 15.56 -13.36 -8.51
N VAL A 274 15.87 -12.87 -9.72
CA VAL A 274 15.26 -13.30 -10.98
C VAL A 274 16.35 -13.63 -12.02
N PRO A 275 16.09 -14.58 -12.94
CA PRO A 275 17.02 -14.93 -14.02
C PRO A 275 17.30 -13.76 -14.98
N GLY A 276 18.44 -13.78 -15.66
CA GLY A 276 18.81 -12.74 -16.63
C GLY A 276 17.86 -12.65 -17.83
N SER A 277 17.23 -13.77 -18.22
CA SER A 277 16.20 -13.83 -19.26
C SER A 277 15.00 -12.93 -18.94
N PHE A 278 14.62 -12.77 -17.67
CA PHE A 278 13.51 -11.91 -17.27
C PHE A 278 13.82 -10.42 -17.48
N ALA A 279 15.08 -10.01 -17.28
CA ALA A 279 15.48 -8.64 -17.57
C ALA A 279 15.40 -8.33 -19.08
N LEU A 280 15.86 -9.26 -19.92
CA LEU A 280 15.73 -9.16 -21.37
C LEU A 280 14.27 -9.13 -21.81
N ALA A 281 13.42 -9.98 -21.21
CA ALA A 281 11.99 -10.00 -21.48
C ALA A 281 11.31 -8.66 -21.13
N VAL A 282 11.67 -8.02 -20.01
CA VAL A 282 11.14 -6.70 -19.66
C VAL A 282 11.57 -5.63 -20.67
N GLN A 283 12.84 -5.63 -21.10
CA GLN A 283 13.32 -4.70 -22.13
C GLN A 283 12.56 -4.89 -23.46
N LYS A 284 12.34 -6.15 -23.87
CA LYS A 284 11.53 -6.49 -25.05
C LYS A 284 10.09 -6.01 -24.91
N ILE A 285 9.45 -6.25 -23.76
CA ILE A 285 8.08 -5.78 -23.50
C ILE A 285 8.00 -4.25 -23.60
N ILE A 286 8.96 -3.50 -23.04
CA ILE A 286 8.99 -2.04 -23.13
C ILE A 286 9.08 -1.58 -24.59
N ALA A 287 9.99 -2.15 -25.36
CA ALA A 287 10.18 -1.83 -26.76
C ALA A 287 8.91 -2.16 -27.58
N ASP A 288 8.40 -3.39 -27.46
CA ASP A 288 7.27 -3.88 -28.23
C ASP A 288 5.96 -3.15 -27.87
N SER A 289 5.75 -2.80 -26.59
CA SER A 289 4.55 -2.08 -26.11
C SER A 289 4.52 -0.60 -26.50
N THR A 290 5.63 -0.07 -27.02
CA THR A 290 5.74 1.33 -27.45
C THR A 290 6.13 1.44 -28.91
N ALA A 291 6.30 0.31 -29.59
CA ALA A 291 6.63 0.23 -31.01
C ALA A 291 5.53 0.89 -31.84
N GLY A 292 5.94 1.81 -32.73
CA GLY A 292 5.04 2.52 -33.63
C GLY A 292 4.25 3.68 -32.98
N LEU A 293 4.44 3.96 -31.68
CA LEU A 293 3.88 5.16 -31.05
C LEU A 293 4.75 6.38 -31.38
N ASP A 294 4.17 7.34 -32.07
CA ASP A 294 4.76 8.67 -32.25
C ASP A 294 4.56 9.55 -30.99
N SER A 295 5.09 10.77 -31.02
CA SER A 295 4.93 11.77 -29.94
C SER A 295 3.46 11.97 -29.55
N THR A 296 2.55 11.92 -30.54
CA THR A 296 1.10 12.03 -30.35
C THR A 296 0.53 10.82 -29.60
N GLY A 297 0.82 9.60 -30.07
CA GLY A 297 0.37 8.35 -29.46
C GLY A 297 0.83 8.21 -28.01
N LEU A 298 2.07 8.59 -27.71
CA LEU A 298 2.58 8.60 -26.34
C LEU A 298 1.88 9.62 -25.45
N ARG A 299 1.58 10.82 -25.96
CA ARG A 299 0.79 11.84 -25.22
C ARG A 299 -0.62 11.34 -24.92
N VAL A 300 -1.25 10.62 -25.85
CA VAL A 300 -2.58 10.00 -25.63
C VAL A 300 -2.48 8.90 -24.57
N LEU A 301 -1.50 8.00 -24.67
CA LEU A 301 -1.28 6.93 -23.71
C LEU A 301 -0.99 7.48 -22.30
N ALA A 302 -0.21 8.56 -22.21
CA ALA A 302 0.09 9.26 -20.97
C ALA A 302 -1.15 9.83 -20.27
N ARG A 303 -2.25 10.06 -20.98
CA ARG A 303 -3.53 10.51 -20.41
C ARG A 303 -4.59 9.42 -20.36
N HIS A 304 -4.27 8.21 -20.82
CA HIS A 304 -5.24 7.11 -20.87
C HIS A 304 -5.43 6.50 -19.48
N PRO A 305 -6.65 6.39 -18.93
CA PRO A 305 -6.88 5.94 -17.54
C PRO A 305 -6.42 4.49 -17.28
N VAL A 306 -6.51 3.62 -18.29
CA VAL A 306 -6.06 2.21 -18.20
C VAL A 306 -4.57 2.05 -18.54
N GLY A 307 -4.09 2.65 -19.63
CA GLY A 307 -2.70 2.55 -20.07
C GLY A 307 -1.69 3.35 -19.24
N ASN A 308 -2.05 4.50 -18.68
CA ASN A 308 -1.12 5.35 -17.93
C ASN A 308 -0.48 4.61 -16.72
N PRO A 309 -1.21 3.85 -15.88
CA PRO A 309 -0.59 3.03 -14.83
C PRO A 309 0.45 2.02 -15.34
N THR A 310 0.20 1.40 -16.49
CA THR A 310 1.14 0.46 -17.12
C THR A 310 2.35 1.22 -17.67
N LEU A 311 2.13 2.36 -18.33
CA LEU A 311 3.18 3.25 -18.83
C LEU A 311 4.08 3.77 -17.71
N GLN A 312 3.53 4.10 -16.54
CA GLN A 312 4.31 4.47 -15.35
C GLN A 312 5.28 3.35 -14.95
N LEU A 313 4.79 2.10 -14.88
CA LEU A 313 5.64 0.97 -14.53
C LEU A 313 6.71 0.69 -15.60
N LEU A 314 6.35 0.71 -16.89
CA LEU A 314 7.29 0.56 -17.99
C LEU A 314 8.39 1.62 -17.92
N LEU A 315 8.02 2.89 -17.72
CA LEU A 315 8.94 4.00 -17.62
C LEU A 315 9.86 3.88 -16.39
N GLU A 316 9.33 3.44 -15.25
CA GLU A 316 10.14 3.20 -14.05
C GLU A 316 11.17 2.08 -14.27
N LEU A 317 10.75 0.99 -14.92
CA LEU A 317 11.61 -0.16 -15.23
C LEU A 317 12.69 0.24 -16.25
N ASP A 318 12.32 0.90 -17.36
CA ASP A 318 13.24 1.46 -18.35
C ASP A 318 14.36 2.29 -17.69
N MET A 319 13.98 3.19 -16.77
CA MET A 319 14.95 4.01 -16.04
C MET A 319 15.77 3.24 -15.00
N THR A 320 15.33 2.08 -14.54
CA THR A 320 16.05 1.25 -13.57
C THR A 320 17.11 0.40 -14.26
N PHE A 321 16.77 -0.26 -15.37
CA PHE A 321 17.71 -1.08 -16.14
C PHE A 321 18.81 -0.23 -16.80
N ASN A 322 18.48 0.96 -17.31
CA ASN A 322 19.47 1.84 -17.93
C ASN A 322 20.47 2.45 -16.92
N LYS A 323 20.18 2.44 -15.61
CA LYS A 323 21.12 2.88 -14.56
C LYS A 323 22.17 1.82 -14.22
N THR A 324 21.82 0.54 -14.36
CA THR A 324 22.73 -0.58 -14.10
C THR A 324 23.74 -0.74 -15.24
N ASP A 325 23.30 -0.58 -16.49
CA ASP A 325 24.18 -0.70 -17.66
C ASP A 325 25.23 0.41 -17.74
N THR A 326 24.95 1.62 -17.21
CA THR A 326 25.96 2.70 -17.17
C THR A 326 27.13 2.44 -16.21
N LYS A 327 27.07 1.40 -15.37
CA LYS A 327 28.18 1.01 -14.47
C LYS A 327 29.00 -0.19 -15.00
N SER A 328 28.52 -0.87 -16.03
CA SER A 328 29.16 -2.06 -16.59
C SER A 328 29.35 -1.86 -18.09
N LEU A 329 30.58 -1.49 -18.45
CA LEU A 329 31.11 -1.30 -19.80
C LEU A 329 30.56 -0.06 -20.52
N GLU A 330 31.44 0.87 -20.88
CA GLU A 330 31.09 1.92 -21.84
C GLU A 330 30.75 1.25 -23.17
N PRO A 331 29.50 1.35 -23.66
CA PRO A 331 29.16 0.76 -24.94
C PRO A 331 29.88 1.52 -26.05
N SER A 332 30.33 0.79 -27.07
CA SER A 332 31.01 1.40 -28.21
C SER A 332 30.08 2.38 -28.95
N GLU A 333 30.62 3.44 -29.56
CA GLU A 333 29.83 4.41 -30.34
C GLU A 333 29.00 3.77 -31.47
N SER A 334 29.39 2.57 -31.93
CA SER A 334 28.64 1.77 -32.90
C SER A 334 27.39 1.10 -32.32
N GLU A 335 27.42 0.65 -31.06
CA GLU A 335 26.28 -0.01 -30.40
C GLU A 335 25.21 0.99 -29.95
N LEU A 336 25.64 2.21 -29.57
CA LEU A 336 24.71 3.31 -29.23
C LEU A 336 23.86 3.79 -30.42
N ARG A 337 24.33 3.58 -31.66
CA ARG A 337 23.63 4.05 -32.88
C ARG A 337 22.60 3.06 -33.41
N SER A 338 22.63 1.80 -32.98
CA SER A 338 21.71 0.74 -33.43
C SER A 338 20.66 0.35 -32.38
N ALA A 339 20.80 0.78 -31.13
CA ALA A 339 19.81 0.50 -30.10
C ALA A 339 18.54 1.35 -30.29
N PRO A 340 17.33 0.78 -30.13
CA PRO A 340 16.10 1.54 -30.18
C PRO A 340 16.08 2.61 -29.08
N PRO A 341 15.45 3.78 -29.32
CA PRO A 341 15.36 4.83 -28.32
C PRO A 341 14.66 4.31 -27.07
N THR A 342 15.18 4.67 -25.89
CA THR A 342 14.55 4.28 -24.62
C THR A 342 13.20 4.97 -24.46
N LEU A 343 12.31 4.42 -23.64
CA LEU A 343 11.00 5.03 -23.38
C LEU A 343 11.14 6.44 -22.81
N LEU A 344 12.15 6.68 -21.96
CA LEU A 344 12.46 8.02 -21.48
C LEU A 344 12.84 8.99 -22.62
N GLN A 345 13.61 8.54 -23.61
CA GLN A 345 13.97 9.36 -24.77
C GLN A 345 12.79 9.62 -25.70
N LEU A 346 11.89 8.64 -25.85
CA LEU A 346 10.64 8.80 -26.61
C LEU A 346 9.71 9.82 -25.94
N LEU A 347 9.59 9.81 -24.61
CA LEU A 347 8.77 10.76 -23.86
C LEU A 347 9.39 12.16 -23.79
N LEU A 348 10.72 12.27 -23.71
CA LEU A 348 11.45 13.53 -23.64
C LEU A 348 12.54 13.63 -24.73
N PRO A 349 12.16 13.80 -26.00
CA PRO A 349 13.11 13.87 -27.11
C PRO A 349 14.15 14.97 -26.89
N GLY A 350 15.43 14.65 -27.08
CA GLY A 350 16.54 15.60 -26.95
C GLY A 350 16.87 16.05 -25.50
N ALA A 351 16.25 15.45 -24.48
CA ALA A 351 16.56 15.76 -23.10
C ALA A 351 17.99 15.28 -22.75
N PRO A 352 18.72 16.00 -21.88
CA PRO A 352 18.27 17.11 -21.05
C PRO A 352 18.26 18.49 -21.74
N LYS A 353 18.88 18.64 -22.93
CA LYS A 353 19.04 19.96 -23.58
C LYS A 353 17.71 20.56 -24.07
N SER A 354 16.82 19.73 -24.62
CA SER A 354 15.52 20.21 -25.11
C SER A 354 14.66 20.83 -24.01
N LEU A 355 14.80 20.39 -22.76
CA LEU A 355 14.04 20.90 -21.61
C LEU A 355 14.32 22.36 -21.25
N SER A 356 15.36 23.00 -21.81
CA SER A 356 15.59 24.44 -21.67
C SER A 356 14.95 25.27 -22.78
N ASP A 357 14.51 24.64 -23.87
CA ASP A 357 13.82 25.29 -24.98
C ASP A 357 12.29 25.16 -24.78
N PRO A 358 11.56 26.26 -24.54
CA PRO A 358 10.11 26.23 -24.35
C PRO A 358 9.34 25.68 -25.57
N ALA A 359 9.90 25.76 -26.77
CA ALA A 359 9.29 25.29 -28.01
C ALA A 359 9.58 23.81 -28.31
N SER A 360 10.40 23.13 -27.50
CA SER A 360 10.70 21.72 -27.73
C SER A 360 9.53 20.81 -27.35
N GLU A 361 9.41 19.67 -28.04
CA GLU A 361 8.40 18.67 -27.72
C GLU A 361 8.47 18.16 -26.28
N ALA A 362 9.68 18.06 -25.71
CA ALA A 362 9.87 17.67 -24.32
C ALA A 362 9.27 18.71 -23.36
N SER A 363 9.45 20.01 -23.64
CA SER A 363 8.88 21.09 -22.84
C SER A 363 7.36 21.16 -22.96
N GLU A 364 6.82 20.98 -24.16
CA GLU A 364 5.38 20.88 -24.38
C GLU A 364 4.77 19.69 -23.65
N PHE A 365 5.43 18.53 -23.68
CA PHE A 365 4.98 17.34 -22.97
C PHE A 365 4.85 17.61 -21.47
N ILE A 366 5.88 18.18 -20.85
CA ILE A 366 5.85 18.52 -19.41
C ILE A 366 4.71 19.50 -19.11
N ASN A 367 4.60 20.59 -19.87
CA ASN A 367 3.54 21.58 -19.68
C ASN A 367 2.13 21.01 -19.87
N GLY A 368 1.97 20.09 -20.82
CA GLY A 368 0.72 19.40 -21.10
C GLY A 368 0.31 18.38 -20.04
N MET A 369 1.21 17.96 -19.15
CA MET A 369 0.93 16.93 -18.14
C MET A 369 0.86 17.49 -16.71
N ILE A 370 1.49 18.63 -16.41
CA ILE A 370 1.57 19.18 -15.03
C ILE A 370 0.20 19.35 -14.37
N TYR A 371 -0.79 19.80 -15.12
CA TYR A 371 -2.16 20.04 -14.64
C TYR A 371 -3.16 18.99 -15.14
N ASP A 372 -2.68 17.93 -15.82
CA ASP A 372 -3.56 16.86 -16.28
C ASP A 372 -3.80 15.85 -15.15
N GLN A 373 -5.07 15.49 -14.92
CA GLN A 373 -5.47 14.63 -13.81
C GLN A 373 -4.83 13.23 -13.85
N ILE A 374 -4.57 12.70 -15.05
CA ILE A 374 -3.96 11.39 -15.26
C ILE A 374 -2.46 11.55 -15.56
N GLY A 375 -2.13 12.45 -16.47
CA GLY A 375 -0.77 12.73 -16.93
C GLY A 375 0.18 13.18 -15.81
N SER A 376 -0.32 13.92 -14.82
CA SER A 376 0.49 14.32 -13.66
C SER A 376 1.03 13.13 -12.87
N ARG A 377 0.36 11.97 -12.85
CA ARG A 377 0.85 10.74 -12.22
C ARG A 377 2.08 10.17 -12.94
N LEU A 378 2.13 10.31 -14.27
CA LEU A 378 3.32 9.97 -15.03
C LEU A 378 4.48 10.92 -14.70
N LEU A 379 4.20 12.22 -14.51
CA LEU A 379 5.22 13.18 -14.07
C LEU A 379 5.74 12.88 -12.66
N GLU A 380 4.90 12.39 -11.75
CA GLU A 380 5.38 11.92 -10.45
C GLU A 380 6.44 10.82 -10.59
N THR A 381 6.17 9.83 -11.44
CA THR A 381 7.10 8.73 -11.73
C THR A 381 8.37 9.24 -12.41
N LEU A 382 8.23 10.08 -13.44
CA LEU A 382 9.35 10.71 -14.13
C LEU A 382 10.26 11.47 -13.15
N VAL A 383 9.68 12.34 -12.31
CA VAL A 383 10.43 13.14 -11.33
C VAL A 383 11.09 12.26 -10.28
N ALA A 384 10.44 11.19 -9.82
CA ALA A 384 11.01 10.31 -8.81
C ALA A 384 12.21 9.51 -9.35
N HIS A 385 12.17 9.08 -10.62
CA HIS A 385 13.10 8.05 -11.12
C HIS A 385 14.09 8.52 -12.19
N CYS A 386 13.87 9.65 -12.88
CA CYS A 386 14.74 10.08 -14.00
C CYS A 386 16.20 10.30 -13.61
N PRO A 387 17.16 10.20 -14.55
CA PRO A 387 18.56 10.55 -14.32
C PRO A 387 18.73 11.97 -13.76
N GLY A 388 19.75 12.17 -12.91
CA GLY A 388 19.97 13.46 -12.23
C GLY A 388 20.15 14.65 -13.19
N LYS A 389 20.73 14.44 -14.37
CA LYS A 389 20.88 15.49 -15.41
C LYS A 389 19.53 15.97 -15.94
N ILE A 390 18.57 15.05 -16.14
CA ILE A 390 17.21 15.36 -16.60
C ILE A 390 16.44 16.04 -15.47
N PHE A 391 16.50 15.50 -14.25
CA PHE A 391 15.84 16.10 -13.09
C PHE A 391 16.29 17.54 -12.83
N LYS A 392 17.59 17.83 -12.96
CA LYS A 392 18.10 19.21 -12.80
C LYS A 392 17.43 20.19 -13.76
N GLN A 393 17.26 19.82 -15.04
CA GLN A 393 16.58 20.66 -16.03
C GLN A 393 15.08 20.76 -15.75
N LEU A 394 14.42 19.65 -15.38
CA LEU A 394 13.01 19.67 -14.96
C LEU A 394 12.80 20.62 -13.77
N ASN A 395 13.65 20.53 -12.74
CA ASN A 395 13.56 21.37 -11.56
C ASN A 395 13.80 22.84 -11.89
N HIS A 396 14.88 23.13 -12.61
CA HIS A 396 15.30 24.50 -12.91
C HIS A 396 14.33 25.22 -13.84
N ASN A 397 13.83 24.56 -14.89
CA ASN A 397 13.05 25.23 -15.94
C ASN A 397 11.53 25.18 -15.69
N PHE A 398 11.03 24.16 -14.98
CA PHE A 398 9.60 23.96 -14.77
C PHE A 398 9.21 24.16 -13.30
N PHE A 399 9.74 23.33 -12.39
CA PHE A 399 9.18 23.21 -11.04
C PHE A 399 9.59 24.34 -10.08
N LEU A 400 10.88 24.55 -9.83
CA LEU A 400 11.38 25.52 -8.85
C LEU A 400 10.95 26.98 -9.13
N PRO A 401 10.89 27.45 -10.39
CA PRO A 401 10.45 28.81 -10.69
C PRO A 401 9.03 29.13 -10.18
N ARG A 402 8.12 28.14 -10.18
CA ARG A 402 6.69 28.31 -9.88
C ARG A 402 6.17 27.35 -8.80
N ILE A 403 7.05 26.84 -7.94
CA ILE A 403 6.74 25.76 -6.99
C ILE A 403 5.58 26.12 -6.04
N GLU A 404 5.48 27.38 -5.63
CA GLU A 404 4.40 27.95 -4.82
C GLU A 404 3.05 27.95 -5.54
N GLY A 405 3.05 28.01 -6.88
CA GLY A 405 1.86 27.80 -7.69
C GLY A 405 1.45 26.33 -7.70
N TYR A 406 2.42 25.43 -7.93
CA TYR A 406 2.14 24.01 -8.09
C TYR A 406 1.63 23.35 -6.81
N VAL A 407 2.22 23.69 -5.66
CA VAL A 407 1.83 23.11 -4.37
C VAL A 407 0.42 23.52 -3.90
N ARG A 408 -0.14 24.60 -4.44
CA ARG A 408 -1.50 25.07 -4.11
C ARG A 408 -2.58 24.40 -4.96
N ASN A 409 -2.23 24.03 -6.18
CA ASN A 409 -3.13 23.34 -7.10
C ASN A 409 -3.32 21.87 -6.66
N ASP A 410 -4.45 21.28 -7.03
CA ASP A 410 -4.90 19.93 -6.68
C ASP A 410 -4.29 18.81 -7.49
N ILE A 411 -3.71 19.13 -8.63
CA ILE A 411 -3.13 18.17 -9.57
C ILE A 411 -1.62 18.26 -9.52
N SER A 412 -1.09 19.47 -9.76
CA SER A 412 0.35 19.69 -9.83
C SER A 412 1.06 19.58 -8.47
N CYS A 413 0.32 19.57 -7.35
CA CYS A 413 0.94 19.42 -6.04
C CYS A 413 1.58 18.04 -5.85
N TYR A 414 1.08 16.99 -6.51
CA TYR A 414 1.65 15.65 -6.39
C TYR A 414 3.03 15.53 -7.07
N PRO A 415 3.23 15.96 -8.33
CA PRO A 415 4.58 16.11 -8.90
C PRO A 415 5.47 17.03 -8.05
N ALA A 416 4.95 18.14 -7.54
CA ALA A 416 5.71 19.06 -6.68
C ALA A 416 6.19 18.37 -5.38
N ILE A 417 5.39 17.50 -4.76
CA ILE A 417 5.82 16.69 -3.61
C ILE A 417 7.01 15.80 -4.00
N LYS A 418 7.00 15.17 -5.18
CA LYS A 418 8.15 14.37 -5.66
C LYS A 418 9.40 15.23 -5.86
N VAL A 419 9.24 16.46 -6.36
CA VAL A 419 10.33 17.43 -6.48
C VAL A 419 10.90 17.79 -5.11
N LEU A 420 10.08 18.19 -4.15
CA LEU A 420 10.51 18.54 -2.78
C LEU A 420 11.30 17.40 -2.11
N ASN A 421 10.91 16.16 -2.36
CA ASN A 421 11.60 14.98 -1.85
C ASN A 421 12.98 14.75 -2.48
N ARG A 422 13.21 15.29 -3.68
CA ARG A 422 14.41 15.01 -4.49
C ARG A 422 15.42 16.15 -4.58
N ILE A 423 14.98 17.40 -4.47
CA ILE A 423 15.85 18.58 -4.59
C ILE A 423 17.00 18.62 -3.57
N GLY A 424 18.07 19.31 -3.96
CA GLY A 424 19.22 19.60 -3.12
C GLY A 424 18.91 20.62 -2.02
N LYS A 425 19.88 20.86 -1.14
CA LYS A 425 19.70 21.78 0.00
C LYS A 425 19.40 23.21 -0.45
N ASP A 426 20.13 23.73 -1.42
CA ASP A 426 19.99 25.12 -1.87
C ASP A 426 18.64 25.37 -2.54
N ASP A 427 18.28 24.52 -3.51
CA ASP A 427 16.95 24.54 -4.15
C ASP A 427 15.81 24.38 -3.12
N LEU A 428 16.01 23.55 -2.08
CA LEU A 428 15.01 23.40 -1.01
C LEU A 428 14.86 24.66 -0.18
N VAL A 429 15.95 25.39 0.10
CA VAL A 429 15.87 26.69 0.77
C VAL A 429 15.05 27.67 -0.07
N THR A 430 15.34 27.76 -1.37
CA THR A 430 14.58 28.61 -2.31
C THR A 430 13.11 28.20 -2.36
N ALA A 431 12.82 26.90 -2.48
CA ALA A 431 11.44 26.40 -2.49
C ALA A 431 10.71 26.72 -1.17
N ALA A 432 11.36 26.49 -0.03
CA ALA A 432 10.77 26.78 1.28
C ALA A 432 10.48 28.27 1.47
N ASP A 433 11.37 29.17 1.02
CA ASP A 433 11.13 30.61 1.08
C ASP A 433 9.97 31.07 0.18
N LYS A 434 9.82 30.48 -1.01
CA LYS A 434 8.69 30.75 -1.91
C LYS A 434 7.37 30.21 -1.36
N ILE A 435 7.39 29.04 -0.73
CA ILE A 435 6.19 28.38 -0.21
C ILE A 435 5.72 28.98 1.12
N ALA A 436 6.64 29.40 2.00
CA ALA A 436 6.31 29.86 3.35
C ALA A 436 5.18 30.91 3.44
N PRO A 437 5.12 31.95 2.57
CA PRO A 437 4.00 32.91 2.57
C PRO A 437 2.64 32.30 2.21
N THR A 438 2.63 31.15 1.54
CA THR A 438 1.41 30.49 1.07
C THR A 438 0.90 29.41 2.03
N VAL A 439 1.62 29.12 3.12
CA VAL A 439 1.25 28.06 4.08
C VAL A 439 -0.17 28.20 4.62
N PRO A 440 -0.68 29.40 5.01
CA PRO A 440 -2.07 29.55 5.42
C PRO A 440 -3.07 29.09 4.35
N GLN A 441 -2.78 29.36 3.07
CA GLN A 441 -3.59 28.90 1.95
C GLN A 441 -3.48 27.38 1.73
N LEU A 442 -2.33 26.78 2.01
CA LEU A 442 -2.18 25.32 1.96
C LEU A 442 -2.99 24.62 3.04
N VAL A 443 -3.12 25.23 4.24
CA VAL A 443 -4.00 24.74 5.30
C VAL A 443 -5.47 24.81 4.87
N SER A 444 -5.93 25.97 4.39
CA SER A 444 -7.33 26.13 3.98
C SER A 444 -7.73 25.24 2.78
N LYS A 445 -6.77 24.91 1.91
CA LYS A 445 -6.94 23.96 0.80
C LYS A 445 -6.59 22.51 1.15
N THR A 446 -6.44 22.19 2.44
CA THR A 446 -6.16 20.84 2.96
C THR A 446 -4.96 20.13 2.31
N ARG A 447 -3.94 20.89 1.88
CA ARG A 447 -2.69 20.39 1.25
C ARG A 447 -1.70 19.85 2.27
N TYR A 448 -2.17 19.02 3.18
CA TYR A 448 -1.37 18.53 4.32
C TYR A 448 -0.20 17.64 3.89
N ASN A 449 -0.33 16.88 2.80
CA ASN A 449 0.77 16.07 2.25
C ASN A 449 1.92 16.91 1.69
N VAL A 450 1.64 18.08 1.12
CA VAL A 450 2.66 19.06 0.71
C VAL A 450 3.41 19.56 1.94
N LEU A 451 2.68 20.01 2.95
CA LEU A 451 3.26 20.53 4.18
C LEU A 451 4.14 19.45 4.85
N ARG A 452 3.63 18.22 4.94
CA ARG A 452 4.34 17.09 5.53
C ARG A 452 5.67 16.84 4.82
N ALA A 453 5.65 16.72 3.49
CA ALA A 453 6.85 16.55 2.70
C ALA A 453 7.83 17.72 2.89
N LEU A 454 7.34 18.96 2.85
CA LEU A 454 8.20 20.13 3.03
C LEU A 454 8.88 20.17 4.42
N PHE A 455 8.13 19.91 5.50
CA PHE A 455 8.67 19.87 6.86
C PHE A 455 9.69 18.74 7.04
N GLU A 456 9.36 17.52 6.63
CA GLU A 456 10.25 16.35 6.71
C GLU A 456 11.56 16.61 5.95
N ARG A 457 11.47 17.18 4.74
CA ARG A 457 12.65 17.49 3.92
C ARG A 457 13.48 18.64 4.48
N CYS A 458 12.84 19.69 4.99
CA CYS A 458 13.55 20.79 5.66
C CYS A 458 14.30 20.29 6.91
N SER A 459 13.66 19.44 7.71
CA SER A 459 14.27 18.82 8.88
C SER A 459 15.45 17.92 8.49
N ALA A 460 15.26 17.02 7.52
CA ALA A 460 16.29 16.09 7.05
C ALA A 460 17.53 16.78 6.46
N ARG A 461 17.40 18.03 5.98
CA ARG A 461 18.52 18.85 5.47
C ARG A 461 19.08 19.86 6.48
N GLY A 462 18.54 19.88 7.71
CA GLY A 462 19.01 20.75 8.79
C GLY A 462 18.76 22.24 8.56
N ILE A 463 17.75 22.62 7.76
CA ILE A 463 17.43 24.03 7.47
C ILE A 463 16.41 24.60 8.47
N ASN A 464 16.80 24.59 9.75
CA ASN A 464 15.93 24.87 10.89
C ASN A 464 15.24 26.24 10.86
N ASP A 465 15.87 27.27 10.28
CA ASP A 465 15.25 28.59 10.18
C ASP A 465 14.04 28.59 9.23
N ARG A 466 14.07 27.75 8.18
CA ARG A 466 12.91 27.56 7.30
C ARG A 466 11.82 26.76 8.01
N VAL A 467 12.19 25.72 8.79
CA VAL A 467 11.23 25.01 9.65
C VAL A 467 10.50 26.00 10.58
N LYS A 468 11.21 26.91 11.25
CA LYS A 468 10.59 27.94 12.10
C LYS A 468 9.61 28.85 11.32
N LYS A 469 10.00 29.32 10.13
CA LYS A 469 9.12 30.13 9.27
C LYS A 469 7.85 29.36 8.88
N LEU A 470 8.00 28.09 8.48
CA LEU A 470 6.89 27.22 8.10
C LEU A 470 5.96 26.94 9.30
N THR A 471 6.50 26.71 10.49
CA THR A 471 5.70 26.53 11.72
C THR A 471 4.88 27.76 12.03
N ARG A 472 5.43 28.96 11.83
CA ARG A 472 4.69 30.22 12.01
C ARG A 472 3.52 30.31 11.02
N GLY A 473 3.78 30.08 9.73
CA GLY A 473 2.71 30.07 8.72
C GLY A 473 1.65 29.00 8.96
N LEU A 474 2.05 27.84 9.50
CA LEU A 474 1.12 26.76 9.87
C LEU A 474 0.19 27.20 11.01
N LYS A 475 0.74 27.82 12.06
CA LYS A 475 -0.07 28.38 13.16
C LYS A 475 -1.01 29.46 12.65
N GLU A 476 -0.52 30.40 11.85
CA GLU A 476 -1.34 31.45 11.22
C GLU A 476 -2.49 30.87 10.38
N GLY A 477 -2.24 29.77 9.65
CA GLY A 477 -3.26 29.09 8.85
C GLY A 477 -4.29 28.31 9.66
N CYS A 478 -3.94 27.85 10.86
CA CYS A 478 -4.84 27.06 11.70
C CYS A 478 -5.68 27.93 12.65
N GLY A 479 -5.11 29.00 13.21
CA GLY A 479 -5.77 29.90 14.15
C GLY A 479 -4.86 30.43 15.26
N SER A 480 -5.41 31.28 16.12
CA SER A 480 -4.65 31.99 17.17
C SER A 480 -4.57 31.22 18.49
N GLN A 481 -5.52 30.32 18.75
CA GLN A 481 -5.57 29.54 19.98
C GLN A 481 -4.63 28.34 19.89
N PRO A 482 -4.02 27.90 21.01
CA PRO A 482 -3.16 26.72 21.00
C PRO A 482 -3.85 25.46 20.45
N ALA A 483 -5.15 25.27 20.76
CA ALA A 483 -5.93 24.12 20.28
C ALA A 483 -6.16 24.11 18.76
N ASP A 484 -6.11 25.27 18.10
CA ASP A 484 -6.49 25.46 16.69
C ASP A 484 -5.66 24.59 15.74
N LEU A 485 -4.40 24.32 16.08
CA LEU A 485 -3.54 23.47 15.26
C LEU A 485 -4.10 22.05 15.08
N VAL A 486 -4.45 21.37 16.18
CA VAL A 486 -5.00 20.01 16.10
C VAL A 486 -6.47 20.03 15.68
N THR A 487 -7.27 21.01 16.13
CA THR A 487 -8.69 21.05 15.76
C THR A 487 -8.87 21.31 14.26
N THR A 488 -8.08 22.20 13.66
CA THR A 488 -8.15 22.50 12.23
C THR A 488 -7.63 21.33 11.40
N LEU A 489 -6.42 20.82 11.68
CA LEU A 489 -5.81 19.77 10.84
C LEU A 489 -6.54 18.42 10.96
N CYS A 490 -7.11 18.09 12.12
CA CYS A 490 -7.90 16.87 12.32
C CYS A 490 -9.42 17.07 12.14
N HIS A 491 -9.86 18.25 11.70
CA HIS A 491 -11.27 18.58 11.45
C HIS A 491 -12.19 18.29 12.66
N LEU A 492 -11.76 18.73 13.86
CA LEU A 492 -12.47 18.52 15.12
C LEU A 492 -13.44 19.65 15.50
N SER A 493 -13.48 20.74 14.73
CA SER A 493 -14.31 21.91 15.00
C SER A 493 -15.80 21.68 14.74
N GLU A 494 -16.13 20.80 13.80
CA GLU A 494 -17.52 20.40 13.51
C GLU A 494 -17.93 19.20 14.37
N PRO A 495 -19.22 19.02 14.70
CA PRO A 495 -19.70 17.82 15.40
C PRO A 495 -19.34 16.54 14.64
N ALA A 496 -19.13 15.45 15.38
CA ALA A 496 -18.82 14.16 14.76
C ALA A 496 -20.04 13.65 13.97
N LYS A 497 -19.83 13.35 12.69
CA LYS A 497 -20.83 12.66 11.86
C LYS A 497 -20.85 11.15 12.20
N PRO A 498 -22.00 10.48 12.08
CA PRO A 498 -22.07 9.02 12.11
C PRO A 498 -21.09 8.39 11.11
N LYS A 499 -20.52 7.22 11.45
CA LYS A 499 -19.53 6.55 10.58
C LYS A 499 -20.05 6.31 9.15
N ASP A 500 -21.35 6.07 8.99
CA ASP A 500 -21.99 5.80 7.71
C ASP A 500 -22.17 7.04 6.82
N GLU A 501 -22.02 8.25 7.39
CA GLU A 501 -22.14 9.53 6.69
C GLU A 501 -20.77 10.14 6.33
N VAL A 502 -19.67 9.62 6.88
CA VAL A 502 -18.32 10.11 6.59
C VAL A 502 -17.90 9.63 5.21
N THR A 503 -17.71 10.58 4.29
CA THR A 503 -17.20 10.28 2.96
C THR A 503 -15.75 9.80 3.02
N ARG A 504 -15.33 9.02 2.02
CA ARG A 504 -13.93 8.60 1.88
C ARG A 504 -12.97 9.79 1.80
N ALA A 505 -13.41 10.91 1.22
CA ALA A 505 -12.63 12.13 1.10
C ALA A 505 -12.41 12.78 2.47
N GLU A 506 -13.45 12.92 3.29
CA GLU A 506 -13.33 13.47 4.65
C GLU A 506 -12.40 12.62 5.52
N TYR A 507 -12.52 11.30 5.44
CA TYR A 507 -11.60 10.38 6.13
C TYR A 507 -10.15 10.59 5.68
N ALA A 508 -9.91 10.71 4.37
CA ALA A 508 -8.56 10.91 3.83
C ALA A 508 -7.96 12.23 4.30
N VAL A 509 -8.72 13.33 4.26
CA VAL A 509 -8.28 14.64 4.73
C VAL A 509 -7.90 14.61 6.21
N GLN A 510 -8.74 14.03 7.07
CA GLN A 510 -8.44 13.89 8.49
C GLN A 510 -7.20 13.01 8.73
N SER A 511 -7.07 11.90 7.99
CA SER A 511 -5.89 11.04 8.03
C SER A 511 -4.61 11.81 7.64
N HIS A 512 -4.65 12.60 6.57
CA HIS A 512 -3.53 13.43 6.15
C HIS A 512 -3.13 14.47 7.20
N GLY A 513 -4.10 15.09 7.86
CA GLY A 513 -3.85 16.05 8.95
C GLY A 513 -3.21 15.40 10.16
N ALA A 514 -3.73 14.23 10.58
CA ALA A 514 -3.13 13.45 11.66
C ALA A 514 -1.71 13.00 11.32
N ASN A 515 -1.46 12.54 10.09
CA ASN A 515 -0.13 12.15 9.64
C ASN A 515 0.85 13.33 9.57
N LEU A 516 0.39 14.52 9.16
CA LEU A 516 1.19 15.74 9.23
C LEU A 516 1.61 16.03 10.68
N LEU A 517 0.66 16.05 11.62
CA LEU A 517 0.93 16.30 13.03
C LEU A 517 1.88 15.25 13.63
N THR A 518 1.71 13.98 13.29
CA THR A 518 2.61 12.89 13.68
C THR A 518 4.03 13.11 13.17
N SER A 519 4.21 13.53 11.91
CA SER A 519 5.54 13.89 11.39
C SER A 519 6.13 15.11 12.09
N LEU A 520 5.32 16.10 12.46
CA LEU A 520 5.78 17.30 13.18
C LEU A 520 6.29 16.98 14.59
N LEU A 521 5.80 15.92 15.23
CA LEU A 521 6.33 15.43 16.51
C LEU A 521 7.78 14.93 16.38
N SER A 522 8.23 14.52 15.20
CA SER A 522 9.63 14.12 14.99
C SER A 522 10.57 15.29 14.68
N ILE A 523 10.07 16.54 14.67
CA ILE A 523 10.83 17.73 14.24
C ILE A 523 10.98 18.74 15.39
N PRO A 524 12.20 19.11 15.80
CA PRO A 524 12.42 20.16 16.79
C PRO A 524 11.81 21.49 16.36
N GLY A 525 11.04 22.12 17.25
CA GLY A 525 10.27 23.33 16.96
C GLY A 525 8.78 23.02 16.82
N PRO A 526 8.31 22.45 15.69
CA PRO A 526 6.93 22.00 15.52
C PRO A 526 6.44 21.06 16.63
N LEU A 527 7.28 20.14 17.12
CA LEU A 527 6.96 19.22 18.24
C LEU A 527 6.29 19.96 19.40
N LYS A 528 6.86 21.11 19.81
CA LYS A 528 6.35 21.88 20.95
C LYS A 528 4.93 22.39 20.68
N ALA A 529 4.68 22.89 19.47
CA ALA A 529 3.37 23.38 19.06
C ALA A 529 2.32 22.27 19.06
N VAL A 530 2.67 21.06 18.62
CA VAL A 530 1.77 19.91 18.64
C VAL A 530 1.43 19.49 20.07
N HIS A 531 2.42 19.38 20.97
CA HIS A 531 2.18 19.07 22.38
C HIS A 531 1.31 20.12 23.07
N GLU A 532 1.58 21.41 22.86
CA GLU A 532 0.77 22.52 23.40
C GLU A 532 -0.68 22.44 22.89
N SER A 533 -0.86 22.13 21.60
CA SER A 533 -2.18 22.02 21.00
C SER A 533 -2.98 20.84 21.53
N ILE A 534 -2.36 19.66 21.68
CA ILE A 534 -3.01 18.47 22.27
C ILE A 534 -3.46 18.76 23.70
N LEU A 535 -2.63 19.40 24.53
CA LEU A 535 -3.00 19.74 25.91
C LEU A 535 -4.11 20.79 26.02
N ALA A 536 -4.26 21.64 25.00
CA ALA A 536 -5.30 22.66 24.97
C ALA A 536 -6.68 22.10 24.56
N LEU A 537 -6.75 20.86 24.06
CA LEU A 537 -8.02 20.24 23.69
C LEU A 537 -8.85 19.86 24.91
N PRO A 538 -10.17 20.10 24.90
CA PRO A 538 -11.09 19.58 25.90
C PRO A 538 -11.24 18.06 25.78
N ALA A 539 -11.60 17.40 26.89
CA ALA A 539 -11.72 15.94 26.97
C ALA A 539 -12.55 15.30 25.83
N PRO A 540 -13.73 15.83 25.43
CA PRO A 540 -14.50 15.25 24.33
C PRO A 540 -13.76 15.22 22.98
N GLN A 541 -12.94 16.24 22.69
CA GLN A 541 -12.16 16.28 21.45
C GLN A 541 -10.98 15.32 21.49
N LEU A 542 -10.34 15.14 22.66
CA LEU A 542 -9.30 14.12 22.84
C LEU A 542 -9.86 12.69 22.69
N VAL A 543 -11.03 12.42 23.27
CA VAL A 543 -11.73 11.13 23.10
C VAL A 543 -12.08 10.90 21.63
N ARG A 544 -12.60 11.91 20.93
CA ARG A 544 -12.87 11.81 19.50
C ARG A 544 -11.60 11.50 18.70
N LEU A 545 -10.50 12.19 18.98
CA LEU A 545 -9.22 11.95 18.31
C LEU A 545 -8.72 10.50 18.56
N ALA A 546 -8.89 9.98 19.78
CA ALA A 546 -8.52 8.61 20.13
C ALA A 546 -9.41 7.52 19.49
N THR A 547 -10.63 7.86 19.07
CA THR A 547 -11.64 6.86 18.66
C THR A 547 -12.05 6.94 17.19
N THR A 548 -11.66 7.99 16.46
CA THR A 548 -12.13 8.19 15.07
C THR A 548 -11.45 7.25 14.08
N SER A 549 -10.12 7.16 14.09
CA SER A 549 -9.36 6.39 13.10
C SER A 549 -7.99 5.95 13.62
N MET A 550 -7.33 5.02 12.92
CA MET A 550 -5.96 4.62 13.24
C MET A 550 -4.95 5.79 13.15
N PRO A 551 -4.95 6.65 12.11
CA PRO A 551 -4.08 7.82 12.06
C PRO A 551 -4.25 8.79 13.24
N THR A 552 -5.49 9.07 13.65
CA THR A 552 -5.77 10.03 14.73
C THR A 552 -5.37 9.51 16.11
N VAL A 553 -5.58 8.21 16.39
CA VAL A 553 -5.05 7.62 17.64
C VAL A 553 -3.52 7.50 17.60
N THR A 554 -2.94 7.24 16.43
CA THR A 554 -1.48 7.19 16.24
C THR A 554 -0.82 8.54 16.56
N LEU A 555 -1.48 9.65 16.24
CA LEU A 555 -1.04 10.97 16.69
C LEU A 555 -0.93 11.05 18.22
N LEU A 556 -1.96 10.59 18.94
CA LEU A 556 -1.95 10.61 20.42
C LEU A 556 -0.92 9.65 21.01
N THR A 557 -0.80 8.43 20.48
CA THR A 557 0.20 7.47 20.97
C THR A 557 1.62 7.95 20.68
N THR A 558 1.87 8.53 19.50
CA THR A 558 3.17 9.11 19.15
C THR A 558 3.49 10.28 20.07
N ALA A 559 2.55 11.20 20.29
CA ALA A 559 2.77 12.33 21.20
C ALA A 559 3.07 11.85 22.62
N LEU A 560 2.33 10.86 23.10
CA LEU A 560 2.50 10.28 24.43
C LEU A 560 3.88 9.63 24.61
N SER A 561 4.40 8.96 23.58
CA SER A 561 5.71 8.32 23.56
C SER A 561 6.87 9.26 23.19
N THR A 562 6.58 10.52 22.86
CA THR A 562 7.60 11.51 22.47
C THR A 562 8.02 12.36 23.68
N PRO A 563 9.33 12.53 23.94
CA PRO A 563 9.79 13.44 24.98
C PRO A 563 9.28 14.87 24.79
N SER A 564 8.81 15.48 25.88
CA SER A 564 8.22 16.81 25.87
C SER A 564 9.05 17.80 26.69
N GLN A 565 9.20 19.02 26.18
CA GLN A 565 9.77 20.13 26.96
C GLN A 565 8.88 20.50 28.16
N ASN A 566 7.59 20.18 28.08
CA ASN A 566 6.68 20.26 29.22
C ASN A 566 6.70 18.90 29.95
N SER A 567 7.42 18.83 31.07
CA SER A 567 7.60 17.61 31.87
C SER A 567 6.30 17.04 32.45
N VAL A 568 5.20 17.80 32.44
CA VAL A 568 3.88 17.31 32.88
C VAL A 568 2.98 16.88 31.72
N PHE A 569 3.44 16.95 30.46
CA PHE A 569 2.63 16.68 29.28
C PHE A 569 1.90 15.33 29.34
N GLN A 570 2.63 14.23 29.51
CA GLN A 570 2.05 12.89 29.49
C GLN A 570 1.09 12.69 30.67
N LYS A 571 1.48 13.18 31.87
CA LYS A 571 0.62 13.17 33.06
C LYS A 571 -0.70 13.92 32.81
N SER A 572 -0.63 15.13 32.28
CA SER A 572 -1.82 15.98 32.05
C SER A 572 -2.73 15.38 30.99
N LEU A 573 -2.18 14.86 29.88
CA LEU A 573 -2.96 14.18 28.85
C LEU A 573 -3.72 12.97 29.41
N VAL A 574 -3.04 12.13 30.19
CA VAL A 574 -3.67 10.96 30.82
C VAL A 574 -4.69 11.35 31.89
N ALA A 575 -4.42 12.40 32.68
CA ALA A 575 -5.37 12.90 33.66
C ALA A 575 -6.68 13.37 33.01
N THR A 576 -6.60 14.09 31.88
CA THR A 576 -7.77 14.56 31.12
C THR A 576 -8.58 13.39 30.54
N LEU A 577 -7.92 12.31 30.12
CA LEU A 577 -8.58 11.12 29.56
C LEU A 577 -9.03 10.10 30.61
N SER A 578 -8.60 10.25 31.87
CA SER A 578 -8.88 9.29 32.95
C SER A 578 -10.37 9.00 33.18
N PRO A 579 -11.31 9.96 33.05
CA PRO A 579 -12.74 9.66 33.14
C PRO A 579 -13.24 8.72 32.03
N HIS A 580 -12.55 8.66 30.89
CA HIS A 580 -12.94 7.90 29.69
C HIS A 580 -12.13 6.61 29.49
N THR A 581 -11.31 6.19 30.47
CA THR A 581 -10.52 4.95 30.39
C THR A 581 -11.37 3.75 29.99
N ALA A 582 -12.59 3.68 30.53
CA ALA A 582 -13.61 2.69 30.23
C ALA A 582 -13.91 2.54 28.73
N GLU A 583 -14.48 3.62 28.19
CA GLU A 583 -14.93 3.79 26.81
C GLU A 583 -13.77 3.57 25.83
N LEU A 584 -12.60 4.12 26.14
CA LEU A 584 -11.43 3.99 25.29
C LEU A 584 -10.93 2.55 25.22
N SER A 585 -10.97 1.81 26.33
CA SER A 585 -10.43 0.44 26.40
C SER A 585 -11.22 -0.57 25.57
N THR A 586 -12.51 -0.32 25.33
CA THR A 586 -13.37 -1.18 24.49
C THR A 586 -13.52 -0.64 23.06
N SER A 587 -13.03 0.57 22.77
CA SER A 587 -13.07 1.18 21.45
C SER A 587 -12.12 0.51 20.44
N GLN A 588 -12.56 0.41 19.18
CA GLN A 588 -11.79 -0.15 18.06
C GLN A 588 -10.40 0.50 17.90
N PHE A 589 -10.28 1.82 18.14
CA PHE A 589 -9.00 2.53 18.04
C PHE A 589 -8.47 2.97 19.42
N GLY A 590 -9.36 3.40 20.32
CA GLY A 590 -8.99 3.97 21.61
C GLY A 590 -8.18 3.04 22.51
N HIS A 591 -8.36 1.72 22.38
CA HIS A 591 -7.63 0.74 23.19
C HIS A 591 -6.12 0.79 22.96
N ASN A 592 -5.68 1.21 21.76
CA ASN A 592 -4.25 1.42 21.46
C ASN A 592 -3.65 2.55 22.31
N LEU A 593 -4.42 3.61 22.58
CA LEU A 593 -3.97 4.69 23.46
C LEU A 593 -3.83 4.21 24.91
N ILE A 594 -4.80 3.43 25.40
CA ILE A 594 -4.73 2.86 26.75
C ILE A 594 -3.55 1.88 26.87
N ASN A 595 -3.26 1.09 25.84
CA ASN A 595 -2.07 0.25 25.79
C ASN A 595 -0.78 1.10 25.86
N ALA A 596 -0.67 2.16 25.05
CA ALA A 596 0.49 3.04 25.02
C ALA A 596 0.78 3.70 26.39
N ILE A 597 -0.26 4.03 27.17
CA ILE A 597 -0.09 4.56 28.55
C ILE A 597 0.68 3.58 29.45
N ALA A 598 0.50 2.27 29.30
CA ALA A 598 1.24 1.29 30.09
C ALA A 598 2.74 1.30 29.76
N GLU A 599 3.08 1.56 28.49
CA GLU A 599 4.43 1.49 27.94
C GLU A 599 5.30 2.71 28.31
N VAL A 600 4.70 3.87 28.57
CA VAL A 600 5.47 5.06 28.98
C VAL A 600 6.14 4.84 30.34
N PRO A 601 7.43 5.14 30.53
CA PRO A 601 8.10 4.97 31.81
C PRO A 601 7.44 5.72 32.97
N SER A 602 7.54 5.18 34.18
CA SER A 602 7.04 5.78 35.41
C SER A 602 7.97 6.85 36.00
N LYS A 603 9.22 6.88 35.52
CA LYS A 603 10.27 7.84 35.88
C LYS A 603 10.94 8.37 34.63
N GLY A 604 11.20 9.67 34.59
CA GLY A 604 11.83 10.37 33.46
C GLY A 604 11.58 11.87 33.57
N LYS A 605 12.48 12.69 32.99
CA LYS A 605 12.39 14.15 33.08
C LYS A 605 11.39 14.74 32.09
N ASP A 606 11.41 14.25 30.87
CA ASP A 606 10.69 14.74 29.69
C ASP A 606 9.73 13.69 29.10
N LEU A 607 9.83 12.45 29.54
CA LEU A 607 8.94 11.35 29.18
C LEU A 607 8.64 10.50 30.42
N SER A 608 7.52 10.77 31.11
CA SER A 608 7.07 9.90 32.18
C SER A 608 5.58 10.03 32.54
N ILE A 609 4.99 8.94 33.03
CA ILE A 609 3.68 8.91 33.67
C ILE A 609 3.84 8.38 35.09
N PRO A 610 3.69 9.22 36.14
CA PRO A 610 3.92 8.79 37.51
C PRO A 610 3.15 7.53 37.89
N LEU A 611 3.80 6.64 38.67
CA LEU A 611 3.23 5.34 39.04
C LEU A 611 1.83 5.43 39.65
N HIS A 612 1.54 6.44 40.48
CA HIS A 612 0.20 6.63 41.06
C HIS A 612 -0.90 6.90 40.02
N VAL A 613 -0.55 7.54 38.89
CA VAL A 613 -1.49 7.77 37.77
C VAL A 613 -1.76 6.45 37.04
N LYS A 614 -0.73 5.63 36.84
CA LYS A 614 -0.89 4.28 36.29
C LYS A 614 -1.71 3.39 37.21
N GLU A 615 -1.47 3.43 38.53
CA GLU A 615 -2.28 2.71 39.53
C GLU A 615 -3.74 3.14 39.47
N SER A 616 -4.02 4.44 39.39
CA SER A 616 -5.40 4.96 39.23
C SER A 616 -6.05 4.49 37.93
N THR A 617 -5.31 4.46 36.83
CA THR A 617 -5.79 3.93 35.55
C THR A 617 -6.13 2.44 35.67
N MET A 618 -5.24 1.64 36.27
CA MET A 618 -5.46 0.21 36.49
C MET A 618 -6.67 -0.06 37.41
N GLN A 619 -6.88 0.73 38.45
CA GLN A 619 -8.07 0.63 39.32
C GLN A 619 -9.37 0.85 38.53
N ARG A 620 -9.39 1.80 37.58
CA ARG A 620 -10.55 2.01 36.69
C ARG A 620 -10.78 0.83 35.75
N LEU A 621 -9.70 0.25 35.21
CA LEU A 621 -9.78 -0.97 34.40
C LEU A 621 -10.32 -2.16 35.19
N GLU A 622 -9.87 -2.34 36.44
CA GLU A 622 -10.33 -3.39 37.36
C GLU A 622 -11.84 -3.28 37.63
N ALA A 623 -12.36 -2.05 37.82
CA ALA A 623 -13.78 -1.81 38.05
C ALA A 623 -14.68 -2.27 36.88
N GLN A 624 -14.13 -2.48 35.69
CA GLN A 624 -14.85 -2.87 34.47
C GLN A 624 -14.32 -4.15 33.82
N GLU A 625 -13.64 -5.00 34.59
CA GLU A 625 -13.03 -6.25 34.10
C GLU A 625 -13.98 -7.09 33.23
N THR A 626 -15.24 -7.24 33.67
CA THR A 626 -16.26 -8.03 32.95
C THR A 626 -16.51 -7.52 31.54
N GLU A 627 -16.61 -6.20 31.38
CA GLU A 627 -16.83 -5.55 30.08
C GLU A 627 -15.58 -5.63 29.19
N LEU A 628 -14.40 -5.41 29.78
CA LEU A 628 -13.13 -5.53 29.07
C LEU A 628 -12.93 -6.94 28.52
N ARG A 629 -13.21 -7.97 29.33
CA ARG A 629 -13.04 -9.37 28.93
C ARG A 629 -14.03 -9.80 27.84
N ALA A 630 -15.18 -9.16 27.72
CA ALA A 630 -16.18 -9.45 26.70
C ALA A 630 -15.70 -9.11 25.28
N THR A 631 -14.87 -8.08 25.12
CA THR A 631 -14.40 -7.61 23.80
C THR A 631 -12.95 -8.01 23.52
N TRP A 632 -12.56 -8.11 22.24
CA TRP A 632 -11.16 -8.36 21.89
C TRP A 632 -10.24 -7.21 22.33
N MET A 633 -10.70 -5.96 22.12
CA MET A 633 -9.99 -4.73 22.47
C MET A 633 -9.74 -4.66 23.98
N GLY A 634 -10.76 -4.90 24.81
CA GLY A 634 -10.60 -4.91 26.26
C GLY A 634 -9.71 -6.05 26.76
N ARG A 635 -9.74 -7.24 26.14
CA ARG A 635 -8.78 -8.32 26.43
C ARG A 635 -7.34 -7.94 26.08
N SER A 636 -7.15 -7.14 25.02
CA SER A 636 -5.85 -6.57 24.67
C SER A 636 -5.35 -5.67 25.81
N VAL A 637 -6.16 -4.72 26.24
CA VAL A 637 -5.84 -3.81 27.36
C VAL A 637 -5.54 -4.57 28.64
N TRP A 638 -6.40 -5.52 29.02
CA TRP A 638 -6.23 -6.33 30.23
C TRP A 638 -4.90 -7.09 30.23
N ARG A 639 -4.50 -7.64 29.08
CA ARG A 639 -3.22 -8.35 28.92
C ARG A 639 -2.02 -7.40 29.00
N THR A 640 -2.07 -6.27 28.32
CA THR A 640 -1.00 -5.26 28.29
C THR A 640 -0.74 -4.71 29.69
N TRP A 641 -1.81 -4.37 30.41
CA TRP A 641 -1.74 -3.86 31.77
C TRP A 641 -1.53 -4.93 32.84
N LYS A 642 -1.37 -6.20 32.45
CA LYS A 642 -1.19 -7.34 33.36
C LYS A 642 -2.28 -7.40 34.45
N GLY A 643 -3.54 -7.25 34.06
CA GLY A 643 -4.67 -7.17 34.99
C GLY A 643 -4.81 -8.38 35.92
N ASP A 644 -4.46 -9.59 35.47
CA ASP A 644 -4.48 -10.79 36.32
C ASP A 644 -3.41 -10.74 37.42
N MET A 645 -2.24 -10.16 37.11
CA MET A 645 -1.18 -9.91 38.10
C MET A 645 -1.60 -8.80 39.06
N TRP A 646 -2.27 -7.74 38.59
CA TRP A 646 -2.82 -6.71 39.46
C TRP A 646 -3.82 -7.28 40.49
N LYS A 647 -4.70 -8.21 40.08
CA LYS A 647 -5.68 -8.81 41.00
C LYS A 647 -5.05 -9.75 42.03
N THR A 648 -4.10 -10.56 41.61
CA THR A 648 -3.54 -11.63 42.45
C THR A 648 -2.31 -11.20 43.24
N ARG A 649 -1.49 -10.32 42.66
CA ARG A 649 -0.14 -9.95 43.14
C ARG A 649 0.16 -8.47 42.85
N ARG A 650 -0.53 -7.56 43.57
CA ARG A 650 -0.35 -6.10 43.43
C ARG A 650 1.10 -5.64 43.62
N GLY A 651 1.85 -6.29 44.53
CA GLY A 651 3.27 -6.01 44.75
C GLY A 651 4.11 -6.29 43.50
N ASP A 652 3.97 -7.48 42.91
CA ASP A 652 4.65 -7.88 41.67
C ASP A 652 4.30 -6.94 40.50
N TRP A 653 3.04 -6.49 40.42
CA TRP A 653 2.64 -5.53 39.41
C TRP A 653 3.37 -4.18 39.54
N LYS A 654 3.52 -3.67 40.77
CA LYS A 654 4.27 -2.43 41.03
C LYS A 654 5.75 -2.60 40.69
N THR A 655 6.34 -3.75 40.97
CA THR A 655 7.72 -4.07 40.59
C THR A 655 7.86 -4.14 39.07
N TRP A 656 6.97 -4.84 38.38
CA TRP A 656 6.94 -4.93 36.92
C TRP A 656 6.81 -3.55 36.25
N MET A 657 5.93 -2.67 36.75
CA MET A 657 5.81 -1.31 36.24
C MET A 657 7.08 -0.47 36.44
N ARG A 658 7.89 -0.75 37.48
CA ARG A 658 9.21 -0.14 37.66
C ARG A 658 10.28 -0.79 36.77
N ASP A 659 10.16 -2.07 36.46
CA ASP A 659 11.07 -2.76 35.53
C ASP A 659 10.88 -2.30 34.08
N ILE A 660 9.67 -1.89 33.70
CA ILE A 660 9.42 -1.17 32.43
C ILE A 660 10.32 0.08 32.35
N ASP A 661 10.49 0.81 33.46
CA ASP A 661 11.37 1.98 33.52
C ASP A 661 12.84 1.59 33.25
N ALA A 662 13.30 0.44 33.76
CA ALA A 662 14.66 -0.04 33.58
C ALA A 662 14.96 -0.46 32.12
N ARG A 663 13.97 -1.03 31.42
CA ARG A 663 14.08 -1.39 30.00
C ARG A 663 14.08 -0.16 29.09
N ALA A 664 13.33 0.88 29.45
CA ALA A 664 13.31 2.14 28.71
C ALA A 664 14.56 3.01 28.94
N ALA A 665 15.28 2.80 30.05
CA ALA A 665 16.50 3.52 30.39
C ALA A 665 17.77 2.97 29.70
N GLN A 666 17.69 1.82 29.01
CA GLN A 666 18.78 1.33 28.16
C GLN A 666 18.66 2.03 26.79
N PRO A 667 19.62 2.90 26.40
CA PRO A 667 19.66 3.34 25.02
C PRO A 667 19.90 2.11 24.15
N ALA A 668 19.26 2.06 22.98
CA ALA A 668 19.64 1.16 21.91
C ALA A 668 21.12 1.42 21.58
N ALA A 669 22.01 0.65 22.22
CA ALA A 669 23.40 0.59 21.83
C ALA A 669 23.40 0.11 20.39
N LEU A 670 23.88 0.99 19.52
CA LEU A 670 24.31 0.64 18.17
C LEU A 670 25.06 -0.69 18.26
N THR A 671 24.51 -1.72 17.62
CA THR A 671 25.30 -2.87 17.19
C THR A 671 26.33 -2.34 16.19
N ASP A 672 27.43 -1.81 16.72
CA ASP A 672 28.65 -1.58 15.96
C ASP A 672 29.23 -2.98 15.75
N ALA A 673 28.85 -3.63 14.65
CA ALA A 673 29.51 -4.83 14.17
C ALA A 673 30.91 -4.43 13.69
N ARG A 674 31.80 -4.13 14.63
CA ARG A 674 33.24 -4.19 14.39
C ARG A 674 33.63 -5.64 14.53
N GLY A 675 33.95 -6.24 13.40
CA GLY A 675 34.39 -7.62 13.29
C GLY A 675 35.59 -7.88 14.20
N GLU A 676 35.38 -8.72 15.21
CA GLU A 676 36.44 -9.56 15.71
C GLU A 676 36.64 -10.69 14.70
N GLY A 677 37.55 -10.48 13.77
CA GLY A 677 38.11 -11.56 12.96
C GLY A 677 39.01 -12.44 13.83
N PRO A 678 39.04 -13.77 13.61
CA PRO A 678 39.87 -14.66 14.39
C PRO A 678 41.35 -14.41 14.10
N MET A 679 42.15 -14.31 15.16
CA MET A 679 43.60 -14.25 15.08
C MET A 679 44.14 -15.47 14.33
N LEU A 680 44.86 -15.21 13.23
CA LEU A 680 45.75 -16.17 12.58
C LEU A 680 47.19 -15.88 13.01
N ASP A 681 47.89 -16.96 13.37
CA ASP A 681 49.29 -17.04 13.77
C ASP A 681 50.27 -16.26 12.86
N PRO A 682 51.34 -15.67 13.42
CA PRO A 682 52.41 -15.09 12.63
C PRO A 682 53.45 -16.17 12.25
N THR A 683 53.71 -16.29 10.95
CA THR A 683 54.85 -17.04 10.40
C THR A 683 56.19 -16.35 10.70
N PRO A 684 57.31 -17.09 10.72
CA PRO A 684 58.56 -16.66 11.35
C PRO A 684 59.42 -15.77 10.45
N LYS A 685 60.06 -14.76 11.08
CA LYS A 685 60.99 -13.84 10.44
C LYS A 685 62.28 -14.55 10.01
N HIS A 686 62.58 -14.43 8.72
CA HIS A 686 63.90 -14.72 8.16
C HIS A 686 64.97 -13.78 8.77
N THR A 687 66.03 -14.42 9.25
CA THR A 687 67.30 -13.84 9.64
C THR A 687 68.05 -13.28 8.42
N LYS A 688 68.51 -12.03 8.51
CA LYS A 688 69.67 -11.54 7.73
C LYS A 688 70.65 -10.85 8.68
N LYS A 689 71.81 -11.49 8.80
CA LYS A 689 73.07 -10.96 9.33
C LYS A 689 73.44 -9.65 8.61
N ALA A 690 73.98 -8.67 9.34
CA ALA A 690 75.37 -8.21 9.16
C ALA A 690 75.75 -7.04 10.09
N ARG A 691 76.85 -7.27 10.81
CA ARG A 691 77.96 -6.36 11.17
C ARG A 691 77.71 -5.23 12.18
N GLY A 692 78.53 -5.26 13.24
CA GLY A 692 78.75 -4.21 14.23
C GLY A 692 78.97 -4.84 15.58
#